data_AF-A0A812IKZ2-F1
#
_entry.id   AF-A0A812IKZ2-F1
#
_cell.length_a   1.000
_cell.length_b   1.000
_cell.length_c   1.000
_cell.angle_alpha   90.00
_cell.angle_beta   90.00
_cell.angle_gamma   90.00
#
_symmetry.space_group_name_H-M   'P 1'
#
loop_
_entity.id
_entity.type
_entity.pdbx_description
1 polymer ?
#
loop_
_entity_poly.entity_id
_entity_poly.type
_entity_poly.pdbx_seq_one_letter_code
_entity_poly.pdbx_strand_id
1 'polypeptide(L)'
;MRIIQRVWRTDDRLTEIMETLVTSGSAFLKHLNHSPELQSLFQANLKKQKHVSNTGTSHSLSYAAHRFDSQVKPLAHFLLSFEAALATAMQVQSLRAGDDYGKDAASFLSFLVGKAGAENILQTALMVDAGDMVMCLLRFFDRATFDVALMGEQLHLFCQKLDWAFNKKHILELEDSFTGHALRLLAKTHIVRIPGQKWGSGPLTVGGPGFVAAATRQRCLARMQAFVVLAVQTVRAEFPSFEPLQCFGIFALRERSLVGDVASKLERVAMFCSVDASALRSKYQHFLTKAVSYYRSQASCSSFDAWRHVMLQEARAKGRSMESLAPELFRAVAQLGAFTGCTTSCVEVTHSVQDWLWPKRRNKHLSLQCEVNEITIATSPPGQAADAKTIAVARDVWRTVYGRPRAIQRAARQDKGKERSKGKRSKTLGGFFKRARAAVTHHARHHKIRSIQQVGYDAAPGAAAVWSEKMNNELDFLAETLGDTAVSLTVSQAEKQEDAFHACILGGQLKQPDFTPGQAEEAKKRKARALTLQQERAEQAEKRRNTCSFTAVRLCAGQKCYFQPGISDNLGREAVNMKRVRLTRRWIEADWFVLERIGDMATQNLAWAACLLGGFLVDATYMQDAVAGNPSGEPRGVCVAFKAALGTKRRVWCSARFQQLDVYQTMAACVGQAGSQWKFVDLEDFCRERGKRNASLKAIAFVTDDEQESFVQELGSNCVFTRETFITKLARMDVKHTTLGVCGL
;
A
#
# COMPACT_ATOMS: atom_id res chain seq x y z
N MET A 1 -0.99 -13.43 -2.78
CA MET A 1 -0.80 -14.81 -2.23
C MET A 1 -1.87 -15.15 -1.21
N ARG A 2 -2.46 -16.35 -1.30
CA ARG A 2 -3.70 -16.77 -0.61
C ARG A 2 -3.50 -17.32 0.82
N ILE A 3 -2.27 -17.71 1.17
CA ILE A 3 -1.89 -18.51 2.37
C ILE A 3 -2.34 -17.95 3.73
N ILE A 4 -2.56 -16.64 3.90
CA ILE A 4 -3.01 -16.10 5.20
C ILE A 4 -4.41 -15.51 5.18
N GLN A 5 -4.73 -14.69 4.19
CA GLN A 5 -5.97 -13.91 4.23
C GLN A 5 -7.20 -14.83 4.28
N ARG A 6 -7.14 -15.97 3.63
CA ARG A 6 -8.20 -16.98 3.68
C ARG A 6 -8.18 -17.76 4.99
N VAL A 7 -7.00 -18.16 5.45
CA VAL A 7 -6.85 -18.97 6.67
C VAL A 7 -7.26 -18.22 7.94
N TRP A 8 -7.04 -16.91 8.02
CA TRP A 8 -7.62 -16.11 9.13
C TRP A 8 -9.14 -16.02 9.06
N ARG A 9 -9.73 -16.03 7.86
CA ARG A 9 -11.17 -15.88 7.63
C ARG A 9 -11.96 -17.18 7.83
N THR A 10 -11.29 -18.33 7.83
CA THR A 10 -11.93 -19.64 8.05
C THR A 10 -12.11 -19.96 9.53
N ASP A 11 -11.37 -19.31 10.43
CA ASP A 11 -11.57 -19.36 11.87
C ASP A 11 -12.31 -18.11 12.35
N ASP A 12 -13.50 -18.29 12.91
CA ASP A 12 -14.35 -17.19 13.37
C ASP A 12 -13.69 -16.36 14.48
N ARG A 13 -12.93 -17.00 15.37
CA ARG A 13 -12.27 -16.30 16.47
C ARG A 13 -11.07 -15.49 15.98
N LEU A 14 -10.28 -16.02 15.05
CA LEU A 14 -9.19 -15.26 14.44
C LEU A 14 -9.72 -14.07 13.63
N THR A 15 -10.87 -14.26 12.95
CA THR A 15 -11.59 -13.20 12.23
C THR A 15 -12.04 -12.10 13.19
N GLU A 16 -12.72 -12.46 14.27
CA GLU A 16 -13.20 -11.52 15.29
C GLU A 16 -12.05 -10.68 15.88
N ILE A 17 -10.90 -11.30 16.17
CA ILE A 17 -9.69 -10.60 16.64
C ILE A 17 -9.22 -9.58 15.60
N MET A 18 -9.12 -9.98 14.33
CA MET A 18 -8.70 -9.08 13.25
C MET A 18 -9.67 -7.92 13.06
N GLU A 19 -10.97 -8.18 13.12
CA GLU A 19 -12.03 -7.18 12.97
C GLU A 19 -12.03 -6.18 14.11
N THR A 20 -11.98 -6.67 15.34
CA THR A 20 -12.00 -5.84 16.55
C THR A 20 -10.76 -4.97 16.66
N LEU A 21 -9.58 -5.52 16.34
CA LEU A 21 -8.31 -4.81 16.53
C LEU A 21 -7.93 -3.95 15.32
N VAL A 22 -8.18 -4.38 14.07
CA VAL A 22 -7.53 -3.76 12.89
C VAL A 22 -8.51 -3.41 11.77
N THR A 23 -9.39 -4.32 11.36
CA THR A 23 -10.06 -4.18 10.06
C THR A 23 -11.39 -3.43 10.12
N SER A 24 -12.12 -3.50 11.24
CA SER A 24 -13.41 -2.81 11.39
C SER A 24 -13.29 -1.28 11.26
N GLY A 25 -14.37 -0.62 10.84
CA GLY A 25 -14.50 0.83 10.91
C GLY A 25 -14.45 1.36 12.35
N SER A 26 -14.94 0.55 13.30
CA SER A 26 -14.95 0.81 14.75
C SER A 26 -13.71 0.31 15.48
N ALA A 27 -12.70 -0.19 14.78
CA ALA A 27 -11.49 -0.69 15.42
C ALA A 27 -10.70 0.46 16.06
N PHE A 28 -10.53 0.42 17.38
CA PHE A 28 -9.86 1.50 18.12
C PHE A 28 -8.43 1.79 17.64
N LEU A 29 -7.65 0.76 17.25
CA LEU A 29 -6.29 0.98 16.72
C LEU A 29 -6.30 1.74 15.38
N LYS A 30 -7.36 1.61 14.59
CA LYS A 30 -7.55 2.36 13.35
C LYS A 30 -7.87 3.82 13.66
N HIS A 31 -8.68 4.08 14.68
CA HIS A 31 -8.94 5.45 15.16
C HIS A 31 -7.67 6.12 15.66
N LEU A 32 -6.83 5.39 16.43
CA LEU A 32 -5.50 5.86 16.83
C LEU A 32 -4.62 6.20 15.62
N ASN A 33 -4.77 5.51 14.48
CA ASN A 33 -3.99 5.81 13.29
C ASN A 33 -4.54 6.99 12.46
N HIS A 34 -5.83 7.26 12.49
CA HIS A 34 -6.44 8.27 11.61
C HIS A 34 -6.78 9.59 12.29
N SER A 35 -6.94 9.60 13.62
CA SER A 35 -7.20 10.83 14.38
C SER A 35 -5.90 11.46 14.90
N PRO A 36 -5.51 12.67 14.46
CA PRO A 36 -4.31 13.37 14.94
C PRO A 36 -4.33 13.62 16.47
N GLU A 37 -5.51 13.84 17.03
CA GLU A 37 -5.71 14.06 18.46
C GLU A 37 -5.40 12.79 19.24
N LEU A 38 -5.96 11.65 18.81
CA LEU A 38 -5.71 10.36 19.44
C LEU A 38 -4.27 9.91 19.25
N GLN A 39 -3.66 10.21 18.11
CA GLN A 39 -2.22 10.00 17.89
C GLN A 39 -1.39 10.79 18.91
N SER A 40 -1.69 12.07 19.12
CA SER A 40 -0.98 12.91 20.09
C SER A 40 -1.07 12.31 21.50
N LEU A 41 -2.27 11.89 21.90
CA LEU A 41 -2.52 11.26 23.19
C LEU A 41 -1.76 9.93 23.34
N PHE A 42 -1.80 9.08 22.32
CA PHE A 42 -1.08 7.82 22.28
C PHE A 42 0.44 8.02 22.36
N GLN A 43 0.99 8.99 21.63
CA GLN A 43 2.40 9.35 21.70
C GLN A 43 2.80 9.86 23.09
N ALA A 44 1.94 10.62 23.75
CA ALA A 44 2.17 11.05 25.13
C ALA A 44 2.22 9.86 26.09
N ASN A 45 1.32 8.88 25.94
CA ASN A 45 1.29 7.67 26.76
C ASN A 45 2.48 6.74 26.45
N LEU A 46 2.92 6.63 25.19
CA LEU A 46 4.14 5.92 24.82
C LEU A 46 5.39 6.48 25.50
N LYS A 47 5.54 7.81 25.53
CA LYS A 47 6.68 8.48 26.19
C LYS A 47 6.75 8.21 27.70
N LYS A 48 5.61 7.92 28.34
CA LYS A 48 5.55 7.57 29.77
C LYS A 48 6.01 6.15 30.06
N GLN A 49 6.09 5.27 29.07
CA GLN A 49 6.52 3.89 29.28
C GLN A 49 8.06 3.79 29.42
N LYS A 50 8.52 3.39 30.60
CA LYS A 50 9.96 3.25 30.93
C LYS A 50 10.70 2.21 30.06
N HIS A 51 9.99 1.24 29.50
CA HIS A 51 10.58 0.12 28.75
C HIS A 51 10.66 0.34 27.23
N VAL A 52 9.94 1.33 26.68
CA VAL A 52 9.96 1.66 25.24
C VAL A 52 10.95 2.80 25.01
N SER A 53 12.24 2.50 25.15
CA SER A 53 13.29 3.48 24.86
C SER A 53 13.28 3.84 23.38
N ASN A 54 12.94 5.09 23.05
CA ASN A 54 13.15 5.79 21.77
C ASN A 54 13.12 4.89 20.52
N THR A 55 12.10 4.06 20.42
CA THR A 55 11.62 3.61 19.12
C THR A 55 11.24 4.88 18.35
N GLY A 56 11.99 5.21 17.29
CA GLY A 56 11.87 6.47 16.57
C GLY A 56 10.41 6.87 16.28
N THR A 57 10.21 8.18 16.22
CA THR A 57 9.01 9.02 16.05
C THR A 57 7.97 8.62 14.97
N SER A 58 8.03 7.43 14.38
CA SER A 58 7.10 6.95 13.37
C SER A 58 6.55 5.55 13.71
N HIS A 59 5.79 5.43 14.80
CA HIS A 59 4.91 4.27 14.99
C HIS A 59 3.61 4.51 14.23
N SER A 60 3.68 4.41 12.91
CA SER A 60 2.48 4.42 12.11
C SER A 60 1.79 3.07 12.32
N LEU A 61 0.62 3.08 12.98
CA LEU A 61 -0.35 1.98 12.97
C LEU A 61 -1.02 1.88 11.58
N SER A 62 -0.30 2.20 10.51
CA SER A 62 -0.86 2.26 9.17
C SER A 62 -1.32 0.89 8.73
N TYR A 63 -2.59 0.87 8.36
CA TYR A 63 -3.27 -0.25 7.78
C TYR A 63 -3.59 0.08 6.32
N ALA A 64 -3.35 -0.87 5.42
CA ALA A 64 -3.72 -0.78 4.01
C ALA A 64 -4.41 -2.09 3.62
N ALA A 65 -5.73 -2.11 3.57
CA ALA A 65 -6.51 -3.34 3.41
C ALA A 65 -6.09 -4.24 2.23
N HIS A 66 -5.49 -3.67 1.18
CA HIS A 66 -4.99 -4.37 0.00
C HIS A 66 -3.57 -4.95 0.16
N ARG A 67 -2.85 -4.67 1.25
CA ARG A 67 -1.47 -5.14 1.48
C ARG A 67 -1.39 -6.06 2.68
N PHE A 68 -0.98 -7.29 2.43
CA PHE A 68 -0.83 -8.32 3.44
C PHE A 68 0.09 -7.91 4.61
N ASP A 69 1.27 -7.33 4.31
CA ASP A 69 2.23 -6.81 5.30
C ASP A 69 1.62 -5.77 6.26
N SER A 70 0.50 -5.15 5.88
CA SER A 70 -0.18 -4.16 6.69
C SER A 70 -1.16 -4.73 7.72
N GLN A 71 -1.48 -6.02 7.71
CA GLN A 71 -2.36 -6.65 8.72
C GLN A 71 -1.58 -7.12 9.95
N VAL A 72 -0.41 -7.72 9.73
CA VAL A 72 0.46 -8.23 10.81
C VAL A 72 1.13 -7.09 11.58
N LYS A 73 1.52 -6.01 10.90
CA LYS A 73 2.23 -4.88 11.50
C LYS A 73 1.42 -4.14 12.58
N PRO A 74 0.14 -3.77 12.38
CA PRO A 74 -0.68 -3.16 13.41
C PRO A 74 -0.82 -4.03 14.67
N LEU A 75 -1.04 -5.34 14.50
CA LEU A 75 -1.08 -6.28 15.63
C LEU A 75 0.25 -6.33 16.39
N ALA A 76 1.37 -6.42 15.66
CA ALA A 76 2.71 -6.40 16.26
C ALA A 76 2.98 -5.08 17.01
N HIS A 77 2.60 -3.95 16.43
CA HIS A 77 2.70 -2.65 17.08
C HIS A 77 1.84 -2.60 18.34
N PHE A 78 0.59 -3.07 18.27
CA PHE A 78 -0.31 -3.14 19.42
C PHE A 78 0.32 -3.93 20.57
N LEU A 79 0.86 -5.13 20.32
CA LEU A 79 1.50 -5.94 21.37
C LEU A 79 2.71 -5.24 22.02
N LEU A 80 3.53 -4.55 21.21
CA LEU A 80 4.70 -3.83 21.72
C LEU A 80 4.34 -2.52 22.43
N SER A 81 3.20 -1.92 22.11
CA SER A 81 2.70 -0.67 22.68
C SER A 81 1.48 -0.86 23.59
N PHE A 82 1.25 -2.09 24.04
CA PHE A 82 -0.01 -2.51 24.66
C PHE A 82 -0.42 -1.62 25.83
N GLU A 83 0.46 -1.34 26.79
CA GLU A 83 0.08 -0.55 27.96
C GLU A 83 -0.20 0.92 27.58
N ALA A 84 0.48 1.46 26.57
CA ALA A 84 0.16 2.79 26.03
C ALA A 84 -1.19 2.79 25.30
N ALA A 85 -1.51 1.73 24.56
CA ALA A 85 -2.81 1.58 23.89
C ALA A 85 -3.93 1.48 24.93
N LEU A 86 -3.72 0.70 26.01
CA LEU A 86 -4.65 0.55 27.13
C LEU A 86 -4.89 1.89 27.85
N ALA A 87 -3.81 2.59 28.22
CA ALA A 87 -3.90 3.91 28.86
C ALA A 87 -4.61 4.94 27.97
N THR A 88 -4.39 4.87 26.65
CA THR A 88 -5.03 5.78 25.70
C THR A 88 -6.52 5.47 25.57
N ALA A 89 -6.90 4.19 25.43
CA ALA A 89 -8.30 3.80 25.40
C ALA A 89 -9.04 4.24 26.68
N MET A 90 -8.42 4.07 27.85
CA MET A 90 -8.99 4.50 29.13
C MET A 90 -9.21 6.01 29.21
N GLN A 91 -8.31 6.81 28.63
CA GLN A 91 -8.46 8.26 28.56
C GLN A 91 -9.55 8.64 27.55
N VAL A 92 -9.57 8.02 26.37
CA VAL A 92 -10.52 8.33 25.30
C VAL A 92 -11.95 8.03 25.73
N GLN A 93 -12.23 6.85 26.29
CA GLN A 93 -13.58 6.53 26.77
C GLN A 93 -14.09 7.54 27.82
N SER A 94 -13.19 8.13 28.60
CA SER A 94 -13.55 9.05 29.69
C SER A 94 -13.74 10.47 29.16
N LEU A 95 -12.83 10.93 28.31
CA LEU A 95 -12.85 12.29 27.73
C LEU A 95 -13.90 12.45 26.62
N ARG A 96 -14.24 11.36 25.95
CA ARG A 96 -15.19 11.33 24.83
C ARG A 96 -16.43 10.50 25.15
N ALA A 97 -16.83 10.48 26.42
CA ALA A 97 -18.03 9.79 26.86
C ALA A 97 -19.26 10.30 26.08
N GLY A 98 -19.91 9.42 25.33
CA GLY A 98 -21.12 9.72 24.55
C GLY A 98 -20.94 9.73 23.03
N ASP A 99 -19.71 9.90 22.53
CA ASP A 99 -19.44 9.79 21.08
C ASP A 99 -18.96 8.40 20.66
N ASP A 100 -18.84 8.19 19.35
CA ASP A 100 -18.48 6.90 18.78
C ASP A 100 -17.04 6.48 19.12
N TYR A 101 -16.10 7.43 19.23
CA TYR A 101 -14.72 7.13 19.64
C TYR A 101 -14.66 6.66 21.10
N GLY A 102 -15.46 7.26 21.98
CA GLY A 102 -15.57 6.83 23.37
C GLY A 102 -16.19 5.44 23.52
N LYS A 103 -17.26 5.16 22.75
CA LYS A 103 -17.91 3.83 22.70
C LYS A 103 -16.96 2.76 22.17
N ASP A 104 -16.25 3.05 21.09
CA ASP A 104 -15.30 2.13 20.48
C ASP A 104 -14.10 1.86 21.39
N ALA A 105 -13.61 2.88 22.13
CA ALA A 105 -12.60 2.69 23.16
C ALA A 105 -13.08 1.81 24.32
N ALA A 106 -14.33 1.98 24.78
CA ALA A 106 -14.92 1.14 25.83
C ALA A 106 -15.13 -0.31 25.36
N SER A 107 -15.57 -0.50 24.11
CA SER A 107 -15.72 -1.82 23.48
C SER A 107 -14.36 -2.52 23.36
N PHE A 108 -13.33 -1.81 22.91
CA PHE A 108 -11.96 -2.29 22.86
C PHE A 108 -11.44 -2.72 24.25
N LEU A 109 -11.69 -1.92 25.29
CA LEU A 109 -11.28 -2.29 26.66
C LEU A 109 -12.02 -3.54 27.15
N SER A 110 -13.33 -3.63 26.89
CA SER A 110 -14.15 -4.79 27.26
C SER A 110 -13.64 -6.07 26.59
N PHE A 111 -13.19 -5.98 25.34
CA PHE A 111 -12.60 -7.09 24.58
C PHE A 111 -11.28 -7.62 25.18
N LEU A 112 -10.54 -6.79 25.91
CA LEU A 112 -9.22 -7.14 26.48
C LEU A 112 -9.25 -7.58 27.93
N VAL A 113 -10.37 -7.39 28.64
CA VAL A 113 -10.51 -7.67 30.06
C VAL A 113 -10.81 -9.14 30.37
N GLY A 114 -10.35 -9.60 31.53
CA GLY A 114 -10.66 -10.93 32.06
C GLY A 114 -9.90 -12.06 31.37
N LYS A 115 -10.32 -13.30 31.63
CA LYS A 115 -9.68 -14.51 31.07
C LYS A 115 -9.86 -14.60 29.56
N ALA A 116 -11.02 -14.18 29.04
CA ALA A 116 -11.28 -14.13 27.59
C ALA A 116 -10.39 -13.10 26.89
N GLY A 117 -10.19 -11.94 27.49
CA GLY A 117 -9.27 -10.93 26.97
C GLY A 117 -7.80 -11.36 26.98
N ALA A 118 -7.38 -12.10 28.01
CA ALA A 118 -6.05 -12.72 28.03
C ALA A 118 -5.88 -13.76 26.89
N GLU A 119 -6.91 -14.55 26.60
CA GLU A 119 -6.94 -15.44 25.43
C GLU A 119 -6.80 -14.64 24.13
N ASN A 120 -7.50 -13.52 23.98
CA ASN A 120 -7.41 -12.65 22.79
C ASN A 120 -6.01 -12.11 22.57
N ILE A 121 -5.35 -11.65 23.63
CA ILE A 121 -4.00 -11.09 23.55
C ILE A 121 -2.99 -12.19 23.20
N LEU A 122 -3.10 -13.37 23.82
CA LEU A 122 -2.23 -14.51 23.48
C LEU A 122 -2.44 -14.98 22.04
N GLN A 123 -3.70 -15.11 21.61
CA GLN A 123 -4.05 -15.50 20.25
C GLN A 123 -3.51 -14.48 19.23
N THR A 124 -3.64 -13.19 19.52
CA THR A 124 -3.08 -12.11 18.70
C THR A 124 -1.57 -12.25 18.53
N ALA A 125 -0.86 -12.59 19.60
CA ALA A 125 0.59 -12.79 19.55
C ALA A 125 1.02 -13.98 18.70
N LEU A 126 0.31 -15.10 18.81
CA LEU A 126 0.51 -16.28 17.98
C LEU A 126 0.23 -15.98 16.49
N MET A 127 -0.82 -15.22 16.20
CA MET A 127 -1.13 -14.76 14.84
C MET A 127 -0.03 -13.86 14.26
N VAL A 128 0.58 -13.00 15.09
CA VAL A 128 1.72 -12.16 14.66
C VAL A 128 2.94 -13.01 14.35
N ASP A 129 3.30 -13.98 15.20
CA ASP A 129 4.43 -14.87 14.95
C ASP A 129 4.21 -15.70 13.67
N ALA A 130 3.03 -16.29 13.47
CA ALA A 130 2.68 -17.01 12.25
C ALA A 130 2.67 -16.10 11.00
N GLY A 131 2.06 -14.92 11.13
CA GLY A 131 2.01 -13.92 10.08
C GLY A 131 3.39 -13.46 9.65
N ASP A 132 4.33 -13.35 10.59
CA ASP A 132 5.71 -13.02 10.30
C ASP A 132 6.47 -14.12 9.56
N MET A 133 6.22 -15.39 9.89
CA MET A 133 6.80 -16.53 9.17
C MET A 133 6.37 -16.54 7.70
N VAL A 134 5.08 -16.30 7.43
CA VAL A 134 4.59 -16.18 6.05
C VAL A 134 5.09 -14.91 5.37
N MET A 135 5.18 -13.78 6.07
CA MET A 135 5.80 -12.57 5.51
C MET A 135 7.23 -12.82 5.05
N CYS A 136 7.99 -13.68 5.74
CA CYS A 136 9.33 -14.05 5.31
C CYS A 136 9.32 -14.83 3.99
N LEU A 137 8.40 -15.78 3.86
CA LEU A 137 8.21 -16.56 2.64
C LEU A 137 7.75 -15.67 1.48
N LEU A 138 6.80 -14.77 1.72
CA LEU A 138 6.32 -13.81 0.73
C LEU A 138 7.41 -12.89 0.24
N ARG A 139 8.19 -12.30 1.15
CA ARG A 139 9.31 -11.43 0.78
C ARG A 139 10.44 -12.18 0.08
N PHE A 140 10.49 -13.51 0.15
CA PHE A 140 11.36 -14.30 -0.70
C PHE A 140 10.82 -14.29 -2.14
N PHE A 141 9.53 -14.58 -2.33
CA PHE A 141 8.86 -14.60 -3.63
C PHE A 141 8.61 -13.23 -4.28
N ASP A 142 8.57 -12.15 -3.50
CA ASP A 142 8.42 -10.77 -3.99
C ASP A 142 9.72 -10.21 -4.57
N ARG A 143 10.86 -10.91 -4.41
CA ARG A 143 12.11 -10.47 -5.04
C ARG A 143 11.99 -10.72 -6.53
N ALA A 144 12.16 -9.67 -7.32
CA ALA A 144 12.12 -9.74 -8.80
C ALA A 144 13.05 -10.81 -9.39
N THR A 145 14.08 -11.23 -8.65
CA THR A 145 15.06 -12.25 -9.04
C THR A 145 15.31 -13.23 -7.89
N PHE A 146 14.25 -13.81 -7.30
CA PHE A 146 14.46 -14.88 -6.33
C PHE A 146 15.09 -16.11 -7.01
N ASP A 147 15.94 -16.82 -6.28
CA ASP A 147 16.60 -18.00 -6.80
C ASP A 147 15.65 -19.20 -6.71
N VAL A 148 15.20 -19.70 -7.85
CA VAL A 148 14.27 -20.83 -7.95
C VAL A 148 14.84 -22.08 -7.30
N ALA A 149 16.17 -22.26 -7.33
CA ALA A 149 16.81 -23.39 -6.68
C ALA A 149 16.64 -23.34 -5.14
N LEU A 150 16.41 -22.16 -4.57
CA LEU A 150 16.14 -22.00 -3.13
C LEU A 150 14.65 -22.12 -2.78
N MET A 151 13.74 -22.12 -3.76
CA MET A 151 12.29 -22.15 -3.50
C MET A 151 11.89 -23.37 -2.66
N GLY A 152 12.36 -24.56 -3.06
CA GLY A 152 12.12 -25.81 -2.36
C GLY A 152 12.51 -25.76 -0.88
N GLU A 153 13.69 -25.19 -0.62
CA GLU A 153 14.24 -25.03 0.73
C GLU A 153 13.45 -24.01 1.55
N GLN A 154 13.07 -22.87 0.98
CA GLN A 154 12.34 -21.83 1.71
C GLN A 154 10.94 -22.30 2.13
N LEU A 155 10.23 -23.04 1.27
CA LEU A 155 8.94 -23.65 1.59
C LEU A 155 9.09 -24.76 2.66
N HIS A 156 10.15 -25.57 2.56
CA HIS A 156 10.45 -26.58 3.58
C HIS A 156 10.73 -25.93 4.93
N LEU A 157 11.62 -24.93 4.96
CA LEU A 157 11.95 -24.18 6.17
C LEU A 157 10.72 -23.46 6.75
N PHE A 158 9.83 -22.94 5.90
CA PHE A 158 8.56 -22.38 6.35
C PHE A 158 7.72 -23.42 7.10
N CYS A 159 7.54 -24.63 6.53
CA CYS A 159 6.78 -25.69 7.19
C CYS A 159 7.48 -26.24 8.44
N GLN A 160 8.82 -26.33 8.45
CA GLN A 160 9.59 -26.67 9.65
C GLN A 160 9.36 -25.66 10.78
N LYS A 161 9.30 -24.36 10.46
CA LYS A 161 9.01 -23.31 11.45
C LYS A 161 7.61 -23.47 12.03
N LEU A 162 6.61 -23.76 11.19
CA LEU A 162 5.24 -23.99 11.64
C LEU A 162 5.12 -25.22 12.55
N ASP A 163 5.73 -26.34 12.15
CA ASP A 163 5.73 -27.57 12.95
C ASP A 163 6.41 -27.35 14.31
N TRP A 164 7.62 -26.78 14.29
CA TRP A 164 8.38 -26.50 15.50
C TRP A 164 7.64 -25.52 16.43
N ALA A 165 7.07 -24.45 15.88
CA ALA A 165 6.41 -23.42 16.66
C ALA A 165 5.10 -23.92 17.28
N PHE A 166 4.20 -24.50 16.46
CA PHE A 166 2.81 -24.74 16.86
C PHE A 166 2.51 -26.21 17.16
N ASN A 167 2.96 -27.15 16.33
CA ASN A 167 2.71 -28.58 16.59
C ASN A 167 3.54 -29.09 17.77
N LYS A 168 4.81 -28.68 17.86
CA LYS A 168 5.69 -28.98 19.00
C LYS A 168 5.58 -27.98 20.15
N LYS A 169 4.72 -26.95 19.99
CA LYS A 169 4.36 -25.96 21.03
C LYS A 169 5.50 -25.08 21.55
N HIS A 170 6.68 -25.12 20.95
CA HIS A 170 7.87 -24.39 21.42
C HIS A 170 7.73 -22.86 21.33
N ILE A 171 6.78 -22.35 20.55
CA ILE A 171 6.56 -20.90 20.47
C ILE A 171 6.16 -20.29 21.82
N LEU A 172 5.53 -21.08 22.70
CA LEU A 172 5.15 -20.64 24.06
C LEU A 172 6.35 -20.45 24.99
N GLU A 173 7.47 -21.12 24.68
CA GLU A 173 8.71 -21.11 25.46
C GLU A 173 9.69 -20.06 24.93
N LEU A 174 9.48 -19.57 23.70
CA LEU A 174 10.40 -18.67 23.03
C LEU A 174 10.26 -17.23 23.52
N GLU A 175 11.14 -16.80 24.42
CA GLU A 175 11.09 -15.46 25.02
C GLU A 175 11.20 -14.29 24.03
N ASP A 176 11.98 -14.47 22.96
CA ASP A 176 12.24 -13.45 21.93
C ASP A 176 11.13 -13.33 20.88
N SER A 177 10.05 -14.12 20.99
CA SER A 177 8.88 -14.07 20.11
C SER A 177 7.83 -13.05 20.56
N PHE A 178 6.85 -12.75 19.70
CA PHE A 178 5.70 -11.94 20.11
C PHE A 178 4.85 -12.66 21.15
N THR A 179 4.73 -13.99 21.02
CA THR A 179 4.06 -14.86 21.99
C THR A 179 4.73 -14.80 23.37
N GLY A 180 6.05 -14.93 23.43
CA GLY A 180 6.82 -14.78 24.67
C GLY A 180 6.69 -13.39 25.29
N HIS A 181 6.67 -12.35 24.46
CA HIS A 181 6.38 -10.98 24.93
C HIS A 181 4.97 -10.82 25.51
N ALA A 182 3.95 -11.36 24.83
CA ALA A 182 2.57 -11.33 25.31
C ALA A 182 2.39 -12.12 26.61
N LEU A 183 3.05 -13.27 26.78
CA LEU A 183 3.00 -14.04 28.01
C LEU A 183 3.61 -13.26 29.19
N ARG A 184 4.74 -12.57 28.99
CA ARG A 184 5.31 -11.67 30.01
C ARG A 184 4.40 -10.50 30.33
N LEU A 185 3.70 -9.97 29.32
CA LEU A 185 2.76 -8.88 29.48
C LEU A 185 1.54 -9.31 30.31
N LEU A 186 1.00 -10.49 30.02
CA LEU A 186 -0.17 -11.07 30.68
C LEU A 186 0.15 -11.64 32.07
N ALA A 187 1.42 -11.88 32.39
CA ALA A 187 1.84 -12.20 33.75
C ALA A 187 1.67 -11.01 34.71
N LYS A 188 1.63 -9.78 34.19
CA LYS A 188 1.38 -8.57 34.98
C LYS A 188 -0.12 -8.26 35.04
N THR A 189 -0.58 -7.79 36.19
CA THR A 189 -1.95 -7.31 36.36
C THR A 189 -2.05 -5.85 35.91
N HIS A 190 -2.87 -5.58 34.89
CA HIS A 190 -3.20 -4.24 34.44
C HIS A 190 -4.62 -3.90 34.87
N ILE A 191 -4.80 -2.84 35.66
CA ILE A 191 -6.14 -2.43 36.12
C ILE A 191 -6.80 -1.56 35.06
N VAL A 192 -8.00 -1.94 34.66
CA VAL A 192 -8.84 -1.22 33.70
C VAL A 192 -10.09 -0.73 34.42
N ARG A 193 -10.50 0.49 34.10
CA ARG A 193 -11.78 1.05 34.55
C ARG A 193 -12.64 1.26 33.32
N ILE A 194 -13.89 0.80 33.31
CA ILE A 194 -14.84 1.04 32.21
C ILE A 194 -16.07 1.74 32.81
N PRO A 195 -16.46 2.94 32.33
CA PRO A 195 -17.64 3.65 32.83
C PRO A 195 -18.92 2.82 32.67
N GLY A 196 -19.82 2.89 33.66
CA GLY A 196 -21.11 2.18 33.63
C GLY A 196 -21.08 0.75 34.20
N GLN A 197 -19.92 0.25 34.61
CA GLN A 197 -19.85 -1.00 35.35
C GLN A 197 -20.45 -0.84 36.76
N LYS A 198 -21.32 -1.77 37.17
CA LYS A 198 -22.01 -1.70 38.47
C LYS A 198 -21.00 -1.57 39.62
N TRP A 199 -21.24 -0.59 40.48
CA TRP A 199 -20.47 -0.40 41.71
C TRP A 199 -20.50 -1.71 42.52
N GLY A 200 -19.32 -2.26 42.87
CA GLY A 200 -19.19 -3.52 43.60
C GLY A 200 -18.73 -4.74 42.80
N SER A 201 -18.63 -4.68 41.46
CA SER A 201 -18.16 -5.82 40.65
C SER A 201 -16.64 -6.06 40.63
N GLY A 202 -15.90 -5.42 41.54
CA GLY A 202 -14.43 -5.47 41.60
C GLY A 202 -13.72 -4.73 40.45
N PRO A 203 -12.41 -4.49 40.57
CA PRO A 203 -11.62 -3.89 39.49
C PRO A 203 -11.50 -4.87 38.31
N LEU A 204 -11.79 -4.40 37.10
CA LEU A 204 -11.49 -5.15 35.89
C LEU A 204 -9.99 -5.20 35.66
N THR A 205 -9.48 -6.37 35.31
CA THR A 205 -8.06 -6.54 35.05
C THR A 205 -7.80 -7.21 33.71
N VAL A 206 -6.66 -6.86 33.13
CA VAL A 206 -6.05 -7.58 32.02
C VAL A 206 -4.78 -8.24 32.54
N GLY A 207 -4.67 -9.55 32.36
CA GLY A 207 -3.56 -10.32 32.90
C GLY A 207 -3.55 -10.40 34.43
N GLY A 208 -2.49 -11.04 34.93
CA GLY A 208 -2.28 -11.39 36.32
C GLY A 208 -1.93 -12.87 36.48
N PRO A 209 -1.44 -13.29 37.65
CA PRO A 209 -1.14 -14.68 37.94
C PRO A 209 -2.35 -15.59 37.65
N GLY A 210 -2.15 -16.63 36.85
CA GLY A 210 -3.20 -17.60 36.49
C GLY A 210 -4.20 -17.17 35.41
N PHE A 211 -4.08 -15.97 34.83
CA PHE A 211 -4.99 -15.55 33.73
C PHE A 211 -4.82 -16.40 32.47
N VAL A 212 -3.59 -16.83 32.18
CA VAL A 212 -3.26 -17.70 31.05
C VAL A 212 -3.09 -19.13 31.53
N ALA A 213 -4.21 -19.78 31.84
CA ALA A 213 -4.25 -21.19 32.23
C ALA A 213 -3.78 -22.12 31.11
N ALA A 214 -3.34 -23.33 31.44
CA ALA A 214 -2.92 -24.34 30.47
C ALA A 214 -4.00 -24.63 29.42
N ALA A 215 -5.27 -24.67 29.83
CA ALA A 215 -6.41 -24.84 28.93
C ALA A 215 -6.52 -23.69 27.89
N THR A 216 -6.27 -22.44 28.30
CA THR A 216 -6.27 -21.29 27.40
C THR A 216 -5.13 -21.39 26.38
N ARG A 217 -3.92 -21.75 26.84
CA ARG A 217 -2.78 -21.99 25.93
C ARG A 217 -3.09 -23.08 24.91
N GLN A 218 -3.71 -24.18 25.36
CA GLN A 218 -4.09 -25.29 24.49
C GLN A 218 -5.16 -24.90 23.47
N ARG A 219 -6.19 -24.13 23.85
CA ARG A 219 -7.18 -23.60 22.90
C ARG A 219 -6.55 -22.67 21.86
N CYS A 220 -5.65 -21.79 22.27
CA CYS A 220 -4.96 -20.91 21.33
C CYS A 220 -4.07 -21.69 20.36
N LEU A 221 -3.33 -22.68 20.87
CA LEU A 221 -2.50 -23.56 20.04
C LEU A 221 -3.35 -24.39 19.09
N ALA A 222 -4.49 -24.94 19.52
CA ALA A 222 -5.40 -25.70 18.67
C ALA A 222 -5.81 -24.89 17.42
N ARG A 223 -6.11 -23.60 17.57
CA ARG A 223 -6.41 -22.70 16.44
C ARG A 223 -5.21 -22.48 15.53
N MET A 224 -4.01 -22.35 16.12
CA MET A 224 -2.81 -22.26 15.31
C MET A 224 -2.47 -23.58 14.60
N GLN A 225 -2.80 -24.74 15.18
CA GLN A 225 -2.66 -26.03 14.52
C GLN A 225 -3.65 -26.15 13.35
N ALA A 226 -4.89 -25.67 13.50
CA ALA A 226 -5.82 -25.55 12.38
C ALA A 226 -5.26 -24.67 11.26
N PHE A 227 -4.65 -23.53 11.62
CA PHE A 227 -3.90 -22.69 10.68
C PHE A 227 -2.76 -23.45 9.99
N VAL A 228 -1.98 -24.27 10.72
CA VAL A 228 -0.90 -25.06 10.14
C VAL A 228 -1.42 -26.05 9.09
N VAL A 229 -2.54 -26.75 9.37
CA VAL A 229 -3.18 -27.64 8.39
C VAL A 229 -3.48 -26.89 7.09
N LEU A 230 -4.21 -25.78 7.18
CA LEU A 230 -4.64 -25.00 6.02
C LEU A 230 -3.46 -24.36 5.29
N ALA A 231 -2.46 -23.84 6.01
CA ALA A 231 -1.26 -23.25 5.42
C ALA A 231 -0.44 -24.28 4.64
N VAL A 232 -0.28 -25.50 5.19
CA VAL A 232 0.39 -26.61 4.52
C VAL A 232 -0.36 -27.02 3.26
N GLN A 233 -1.69 -27.15 3.31
CA GLN A 233 -2.48 -27.49 2.13
C GLN A 233 -2.45 -26.38 1.07
N THR A 234 -2.43 -25.11 1.49
CA THR A 234 -2.27 -24.00 0.54
C THR A 234 -0.91 -24.04 -0.15
N VAL A 235 0.17 -24.34 0.58
CA VAL A 235 1.49 -24.55 -0.03
C VAL A 235 1.45 -25.69 -1.05
N ARG A 236 0.75 -26.79 -0.76
CA ARG A 236 0.63 -27.91 -1.71
C ARG A 236 -0.19 -27.52 -2.94
N ALA A 237 -1.32 -26.84 -2.77
CA ALA A 237 -2.18 -26.40 -3.87
C ALA A 237 -1.49 -25.38 -4.78
N GLU A 238 -0.74 -24.42 -4.23
CA GLU A 238 -0.01 -23.42 -5.01
C GLU A 238 1.29 -23.98 -5.63
N PHE A 239 1.84 -25.06 -5.07
CA PHE A 239 3.09 -25.68 -5.51
C PHE A 239 2.94 -27.22 -5.62
N PRO A 240 2.13 -27.77 -6.55
CA PRO A 240 1.87 -29.21 -6.66
C PRO A 240 3.13 -30.04 -6.95
N SER A 241 4.08 -29.52 -7.76
CA SER A 241 5.36 -30.18 -8.07
C SER A 241 6.46 -29.89 -7.04
N PHE A 242 6.07 -29.65 -5.79
CA PHE A 242 7.00 -29.23 -4.75
C PHE A 242 8.09 -30.27 -4.46
N GLU A 243 7.77 -31.56 -4.45
CA GLU A 243 8.74 -32.63 -4.16
C GLU A 243 9.88 -32.69 -5.21
N PRO A 244 9.58 -32.63 -6.53
CA PRO A 244 10.59 -32.38 -7.55
C PRO A 244 11.38 -31.08 -7.33
N LEU A 245 10.69 -29.98 -7.04
CA LEU A 245 11.31 -28.66 -6.80
C LEU A 245 12.31 -28.67 -5.63
N GLN A 246 12.08 -29.45 -4.59
CA GLN A 246 13.05 -29.64 -3.50
C GLN A 246 14.33 -30.34 -3.95
N CYS A 247 14.22 -31.24 -4.93
CA CYS A 247 15.37 -31.96 -5.48
C CYS A 247 16.25 -31.02 -6.31
N PHE A 248 15.65 -30.04 -7.00
CA PHE A 248 16.38 -28.97 -7.69
C PHE A 248 17.21 -28.06 -6.77
N GLY A 249 17.03 -28.13 -5.44
CA GLY A 249 17.90 -27.46 -4.48
C GLY A 249 19.38 -27.84 -4.60
N ILE A 250 19.72 -28.98 -5.22
CA ILE A 250 21.10 -29.34 -5.57
C ILE A 250 21.79 -28.32 -6.48
N PHE A 251 21.02 -27.55 -7.26
CA PHE A 251 21.57 -26.51 -8.13
C PHE A 251 21.85 -25.20 -7.40
N ALA A 252 21.42 -25.05 -6.14
CA ALA A 252 21.70 -23.86 -5.34
C ALA A 252 23.21 -23.72 -5.06
N LEU A 253 23.79 -22.57 -5.40
CA LEU A 253 25.24 -22.34 -5.27
C LEU A 253 25.63 -21.63 -3.97
N ARG A 254 24.65 -21.00 -3.28
CA ARG A 254 24.88 -20.17 -2.08
C ARG A 254 25.01 -20.96 -0.79
N GLU A 255 24.11 -21.91 -0.54
CA GLU A 255 23.96 -22.61 0.76
C GLU A 255 24.14 -24.13 0.63
N ARG A 256 25.22 -24.54 -0.05
CA ARG A 256 25.47 -25.96 -0.38
C ARG A 256 25.59 -26.91 0.80
N SER A 257 25.97 -26.42 1.98
CA SER A 257 26.11 -27.24 3.19
C SER A 257 24.78 -27.80 3.70
N LEU A 258 23.64 -27.29 3.22
CA LEU A 258 22.30 -27.70 3.61
C LEU A 258 21.70 -28.74 2.66
N VAL A 259 22.34 -29.00 1.53
CA VAL A 259 21.91 -30.04 0.59
C VAL A 259 22.31 -31.38 1.19
N GLY A 260 21.32 -32.18 1.59
CA GLY A 260 21.49 -33.55 2.09
C GLY A 260 22.03 -34.49 1.01
N ASP A 261 21.50 -35.71 0.90
CA ASP A 261 21.97 -36.68 -0.09
C ASP A 261 21.81 -36.18 -1.54
N VAL A 262 22.91 -35.65 -2.11
CA VAL A 262 22.97 -35.11 -3.47
C VAL A 262 22.72 -36.21 -4.50
N ALA A 263 23.14 -37.45 -4.22
CA ALA A 263 22.99 -38.56 -5.15
C ALA A 263 21.51 -38.93 -5.32
N SER A 264 20.80 -39.16 -4.21
CA SER A 264 19.36 -39.46 -4.25
C SER A 264 18.54 -38.32 -4.87
N LYS A 265 18.91 -37.05 -4.62
CA LYS A 265 18.25 -35.91 -5.25
C LYS A 265 18.51 -35.83 -6.75
N LEU A 266 19.72 -36.12 -7.21
CA LEU A 266 20.06 -36.20 -8.64
C LEU A 266 19.28 -37.31 -9.33
N GLU A 267 19.11 -38.47 -8.69
CA GLU A 267 18.31 -39.58 -9.23
C GLU A 267 16.83 -39.18 -9.39
N ARG A 268 16.26 -38.47 -8.41
CA ARG A 268 14.89 -37.95 -8.51
C ARG A 268 14.75 -36.87 -9.59
N VAL A 269 15.73 -35.98 -9.73
CA VAL A 269 15.75 -35.01 -10.83
C VAL A 269 15.89 -35.73 -12.18
N ALA A 270 16.71 -36.77 -12.27
CA ALA A 270 16.89 -37.55 -13.48
C ALA A 270 15.59 -38.26 -13.89
N MET A 271 14.91 -38.88 -12.93
CA MET A 271 13.60 -39.49 -13.12
C MET A 271 12.56 -38.45 -13.58
N PHE A 272 12.50 -37.29 -12.90
CA PHE A 272 11.55 -36.22 -13.24
C PHE A 272 11.80 -35.65 -14.65
N CYS A 273 13.06 -35.40 -15.01
CA CYS A 273 13.44 -34.87 -16.30
C CYS A 273 13.52 -35.94 -17.41
N SER A 274 13.25 -37.21 -17.08
CA SER A 274 13.40 -38.37 -17.98
C SER A 274 14.79 -38.43 -18.65
N VAL A 275 15.86 -38.35 -17.85
CA VAL A 275 17.26 -38.43 -18.28
C VAL A 275 18.03 -39.51 -17.52
N ASP A 276 19.18 -39.95 -18.05
CA ASP A 276 20.02 -40.92 -17.36
C ASP A 276 20.66 -40.34 -16.10
N ALA A 277 20.44 -41.00 -14.95
CA ALA A 277 20.90 -40.52 -13.66
C ALA A 277 22.42 -40.54 -13.52
N SER A 278 23.10 -41.53 -14.12
CA SER A 278 24.55 -41.68 -14.02
C SER A 278 25.28 -40.60 -14.83
N ALA A 279 24.79 -40.33 -16.04
CA ALA A 279 25.26 -39.29 -16.93
C ALA A 279 24.98 -37.90 -16.33
N LEU A 280 23.76 -37.66 -15.82
CA LEU A 280 23.43 -36.41 -15.13
C LEU A 280 24.39 -36.15 -13.95
N ARG A 281 24.66 -37.16 -13.13
CA ARG A 281 25.57 -37.05 -11.98
C ARG A 281 27.00 -36.69 -12.40
N SER A 282 27.52 -37.38 -13.42
CA SER A 282 28.86 -37.12 -13.97
C SER A 282 28.98 -35.69 -14.53
N LYS A 283 28.00 -35.27 -15.35
CA LYS A 283 27.96 -33.91 -15.92
C LYS A 283 27.77 -32.85 -14.84
N TYR A 284 26.87 -33.07 -13.89
CA TYR A 284 26.67 -32.17 -12.75
C TYR A 284 27.99 -31.91 -12.03
N GLN A 285 28.74 -32.96 -11.65
CA GLN A 285 30.03 -32.83 -10.98
C GLN A 285 31.06 -32.07 -11.81
N HIS A 286 31.13 -32.33 -13.13
CA HIS A 286 32.06 -31.64 -14.03
C HIS A 286 31.82 -30.12 -14.08
N PHE A 287 30.56 -29.69 -14.19
CA PHE A 287 30.20 -28.28 -14.29
C PHE A 287 30.14 -27.57 -12.94
N LEU A 288 30.03 -28.33 -11.85
CA LEU A 288 29.81 -27.84 -10.50
C LEU A 288 30.81 -26.78 -10.05
N THR A 289 32.10 -27.09 -10.17
CA THR A 289 33.20 -26.24 -9.67
C THR A 289 33.27 -24.93 -10.44
N LYS A 290 33.03 -25.00 -11.76
CA LYS A 290 32.98 -23.84 -12.65
C LYS A 290 31.78 -22.94 -12.30
N ALA A 291 30.60 -23.51 -12.09
CA ALA A 291 29.40 -22.77 -11.69
C ALA A 291 29.60 -22.03 -10.35
N VAL A 292 30.21 -22.68 -9.35
CA VAL A 292 30.54 -22.03 -8.06
C VAL A 292 31.53 -20.89 -8.24
N SER A 293 32.58 -21.10 -9.03
CA SER A 293 33.61 -20.09 -9.27
C SER A 293 32.99 -18.84 -9.93
N TYR A 294 32.15 -19.04 -10.94
CA TYR A 294 31.43 -17.95 -11.59
C TYR A 294 30.45 -17.24 -10.64
N TYR A 295 29.66 -18.00 -9.88
CA TYR A 295 28.72 -17.43 -8.91
C TYR A 295 29.43 -16.57 -7.86
N ARG A 296 30.58 -17.01 -7.34
CA ARG A 296 31.36 -16.25 -6.34
C ARG A 296 32.01 -15.00 -6.92
N SER A 297 32.33 -14.99 -8.21
CA SER A 297 32.93 -13.81 -8.87
C SER A 297 31.90 -12.75 -9.26
N GLN A 298 30.60 -13.09 -9.32
CA GLN A 298 29.52 -12.20 -9.72
C GLN A 298 28.59 -11.83 -8.57
N ALA A 299 28.61 -10.56 -8.15
CA ALA A 299 27.89 -10.08 -6.96
C ALA A 299 26.35 -10.16 -7.03
N SER A 300 25.74 -10.33 -8.21
CA SER A 300 24.29 -10.32 -8.42
C SER A 300 23.77 -11.46 -9.30
N CYS A 301 24.51 -12.56 -9.42
CA CYS A 301 24.14 -13.70 -10.24
C CYS A 301 23.23 -14.67 -9.46
N SER A 302 22.17 -15.20 -10.08
CA SER A 302 21.38 -16.30 -9.50
C SER A 302 22.09 -17.64 -9.69
N SER A 303 21.72 -18.69 -8.94
CA SER A 303 22.29 -20.02 -9.16
C SER A 303 22.01 -20.50 -10.60
N PHE A 304 20.79 -20.30 -11.08
CA PHE A 304 20.40 -20.63 -12.46
C PHE A 304 21.27 -19.91 -13.50
N ASP A 305 21.46 -18.59 -13.37
CA ASP A 305 22.28 -17.81 -14.32
C ASP A 305 23.73 -18.29 -14.35
N ALA A 306 24.28 -18.68 -13.20
CA ALA A 306 25.63 -19.20 -13.12
C ALA A 306 25.78 -20.55 -13.82
N TRP A 307 24.83 -21.48 -13.61
CA TRP A 307 24.80 -22.75 -14.33
C TRP A 307 24.68 -22.54 -15.84
N ARG A 308 23.72 -21.72 -16.26
CA ARG A 308 23.51 -21.36 -17.67
C ARG A 308 24.77 -20.74 -18.28
N HIS A 309 25.40 -19.78 -17.61
CA HIS A 309 26.57 -19.08 -18.13
C HIS A 309 27.74 -20.03 -18.38
N VAL A 310 28.04 -20.89 -17.41
CA VAL A 310 29.15 -21.84 -17.54
C VAL A 310 28.89 -22.87 -18.63
N MET A 311 27.65 -23.35 -18.75
CA MET A 311 27.27 -24.25 -19.85
C MET A 311 27.41 -23.57 -21.22
N LEU A 312 26.97 -22.31 -21.35
CA LEU A 312 27.14 -21.51 -22.56
C LEU A 312 28.62 -21.27 -22.91
N GLN A 313 29.44 -20.94 -21.91
CA GLN A 313 30.86 -20.68 -22.09
C GLN A 313 31.59 -21.92 -22.60
N GLU A 314 31.34 -23.08 -22.00
CA GLU A 314 31.95 -24.34 -22.40
C GLU A 314 31.46 -24.80 -23.79
N ALA A 315 30.17 -24.60 -24.09
CA ALA A 315 29.59 -24.90 -25.39
C ALA A 315 30.26 -24.07 -26.49
N ARG A 316 30.45 -22.76 -26.27
CA ARG A 316 31.17 -21.87 -27.19
C ARG A 316 32.63 -22.28 -27.36
N ALA A 317 33.33 -22.60 -26.28
CA ALA A 317 34.73 -23.01 -26.33
C ALA A 317 34.95 -24.29 -27.16
N LYS A 318 33.95 -25.19 -27.17
CA LYS A 318 34.00 -26.47 -27.91
C LYS A 318 33.30 -26.41 -29.27
N GLY A 319 32.78 -25.26 -29.69
CA GLY A 319 32.03 -25.11 -30.94
C GLY A 319 30.76 -25.98 -31.01
N ARG A 320 30.12 -26.24 -29.87
CA ARG A 320 28.94 -27.11 -29.73
C ARG A 320 27.74 -26.34 -29.17
N SER A 321 26.53 -26.86 -29.35
CA SER A 321 25.37 -26.37 -28.60
C SER A 321 25.42 -26.88 -27.16
N MET A 322 24.77 -26.19 -26.21
CA MET A 322 24.70 -26.65 -24.81
C MET A 322 24.05 -28.03 -24.69
N GLU A 323 22.99 -28.27 -25.46
CA GLU A 323 22.28 -29.54 -25.50
C GLU A 323 23.18 -30.69 -25.96
N SER A 324 23.97 -30.49 -27.02
CA SER A 324 24.90 -31.52 -27.50
C SER A 324 26.09 -31.78 -26.57
N LEU A 325 26.43 -30.82 -25.70
CA LEU A 325 27.59 -30.92 -24.80
C LEU A 325 27.27 -31.72 -23.53
N ALA A 326 26.08 -31.51 -22.97
CA ALA A 326 25.61 -32.12 -21.73
C ALA A 326 24.08 -32.19 -21.74
N PRO A 327 23.47 -33.10 -22.52
CA PRO A 327 22.02 -33.11 -22.76
C PRO A 327 21.21 -33.33 -21.48
N GLU A 328 21.69 -34.19 -20.58
CA GLU A 328 21.01 -34.50 -19.31
C GLU A 328 21.02 -33.29 -18.37
N LEU A 329 22.20 -32.66 -18.22
CA LEU A 329 22.35 -31.47 -17.40
C LEU A 329 21.60 -30.27 -18.01
N PHE A 330 21.60 -30.16 -19.33
CA PHE A 330 20.86 -29.12 -20.05
C PHE A 330 19.37 -29.23 -19.76
N ARG A 331 18.77 -30.42 -19.90
CA ARG A 331 17.35 -30.63 -19.58
C ARG A 331 17.04 -30.33 -18.12
N ALA A 332 17.88 -30.76 -17.18
CA ALA A 332 17.69 -30.46 -15.76
C ALA A 332 17.76 -28.95 -15.45
N VAL A 333 18.77 -28.24 -15.98
CA VAL A 333 18.91 -26.79 -15.77
C VAL A 333 17.82 -26.01 -16.52
N ALA A 334 17.40 -26.46 -17.71
CA ALA A 334 16.29 -25.88 -18.46
C ALA A 334 14.98 -25.99 -17.67
N GLN A 335 14.67 -27.16 -17.12
CA GLN A 335 13.50 -27.36 -16.27
C GLN A 335 13.55 -26.49 -15.00
N LEU A 336 14.72 -26.36 -14.37
CA LEU A 336 14.90 -25.38 -13.28
C LEU A 336 14.56 -23.95 -13.74
N GLY A 337 14.95 -23.56 -14.95
CA GLY A 337 14.63 -22.28 -15.57
C GLY A 337 13.16 -22.12 -15.96
N ALA A 338 12.44 -23.20 -16.27
CA ALA A 338 11.01 -23.17 -16.53
C ALA A 338 10.22 -22.82 -15.25
N PHE A 339 10.71 -23.23 -14.08
CA PHE A 339 10.10 -22.90 -12.79
C PHE A 339 10.25 -21.43 -12.36
N THR A 340 11.03 -20.61 -13.07
CA THR A 340 11.26 -19.17 -12.77
C THR A 340 10.01 -18.29 -12.93
N GLY A 341 8.88 -18.84 -13.38
CA GLY A 341 7.59 -18.16 -13.52
C GLY A 341 6.44 -18.74 -12.69
N CYS A 342 6.68 -19.76 -11.85
CA CYS A 342 5.60 -20.48 -11.16
C CYS A 342 4.94 -19.72 -10.01
N THR A 343 5.40 -18.52 -9.66
CA THR A 343 4.75 -17.69 -8.64
C THR A 343 3.94 -16.57 -9.30
N THR A 344 2.68 -16.43 -8.89
CA THR A 344 1.84 -15.30 -9.34
C THR A 344 2.48 -13.95 -9.00
N SER A 345 3.38 -13.89 -8.02
CA SER A 345 4.11 -12.68 -7.62
C SER A 345 4.96 -12.09 -8.74
N CYS A 346 5.62 -12.88 -9.59
CA CYS A 346 6.44 -12.35 -10.69
C CYS A 346 5.56 -11.75 -11.81
N VAL A 347 4.42 -12.39 -12.07
CA VAL A 347 3.39 -11.90 -12.99
C VAL A 347 2.73 -10.64 -12.42
N GLU A 348 2.39 -10.63 -11.12
CA GLU A 348 1.85 -9.46 -10.41
C GLU A 348 2.87 -8.32 -10.31
N VAL A 349 4.17 -8.59 -10.18
CA VAL A 349 5.24 -7.58 -10.22
C VAL A 349 5.33 -6.99 -11.61
N THR A 350 5.27 -7.83 -12.66
CA THR A 350 5.20 -7.37 -14.05
C THR A 350 3.96 -6.50 -14.28
N HIS A 351 2.79 -6.94 -13.83
CA HIS A 351 1.56 -6.16 -13.87
C HIS A 351 1.62 -4.90 -13.01
N SER A 352 2.30 -4.92 -11.87
CA SER A 352 2.45 -3.75 -10.98
C SER A 352 3.43 -2.73 -11.56
N VAL A 353 4.51 -3.20 -12.19
CA VAL A 353 5.44 -2.36 -12.95
C VAL A 353 4.70 -1.77 -14.15
N GLN A 354 3.84 -2.54 -14.81
CA GLN A 354 2.94 -2.04 -15.84
C GLN A 354 1.94 -1.01 -15.28
N ASP A 355 1.25 -1.27 -14.19
CA ASP A 355 0.31 -0.30 -13.61
C ASP A 355 1.04 0.97 -13.12
N TRP A 356 2.28 0.85 -12.67
CA TRP A 356 3.10 1.98 -12.22
C TRP A 356 3.69 2.81 -13.38
N LEU A 357 4.21 2.15 -14.42
CA LEU A 357 4.77 2.82 -15.61
C LEU A 357 3.68 3.45 -16.48
N TRP A 358 2.45 2.94 -16.42
CA TRP A 358 1.29 3.42 -17.17
C TRP A 358 0.21 4.05 -16.26
N PRO A 359 0.46 5.24 -15.65
CA PRO A 359 -0.61 6.02 -15.08
C PRO A 359 -1.68 6.28 -16.15
N LYS A 360 -2.95 6.36 -15.73
CA LYS A 360 -4.13 6.70 -16.55
C LYS A 360 -4.00 7.94 -17.47
N ARG A 361 -2.90 8.72 -17.34
CA ARG A 361 -2.56 9.88 -18.16
C ARG A 361 -1.67 9.57 -19.38
N ARG A 362 -0.89 8.47 -19.39
CA ARG A 362 0.01 8.09 -20.50
C ARG A 362 -0.70 7.34 -21.64
N ASN A 363 -1.78 6.60 -21.34
CA ASN A 363 -2.49 5.75 -22.30
C ASN A 363 -3.17 6.47 -23.49
N LYS A 364 -3.22 7.80 -23.51
CA LYS A 364 -3.89 8.54 -24.60
C LYS A 364 -3.00 8.79 -25.83
N HIS A 365 -1.68 8.64 -25.72
CA HIS A 365 -0.76 9.14 -26.75
C HIS A 365 0.21 8.10 -27.30
N LEU A 366 0.28 6.90 -26.72
CA LEU A 366 1.14 5.82 -27.22
C LEU A 366 0.37 4.96 -28.22
N SER A 367 0.99 4.63 -29.34
CA SER A 367 0.49 3.57 -30.21
C SER A 367 0.62 2.21 -29.49
N LEU A 368 -0.19 1.23 -29.89
CA LEU A 368 -0.11 -0.13 -29.34
C LEU A 368 1.31 -0.71 -29.46
N GLN A 369 2.00 -0.42 -30.58
CA GLN A 369 3.36 -0.88 -30.80
C GLN A 369 4.38 -0.24 -29.84
N CYS A 370 4.23 1.06 -29.52
CA CYS A 370 5.11 1.73 -28.57
C CYS A 370 4.86 1.24 -27.14
N GLU A 371 3.60 1.01 -26.76
CA GLU A 371 3.23 0.42 -25.46
C GLU A 371 3.89 -0.96 -25.29
N VAL A 372 3.84 -1.77 -26.33
CA VAL A 372 4.45 -3.09 -26.39
C VAL A 372 5.97 -3.04 -26.25
N ASN A 373 6.62 -2.13 -26.97
CA ASN A 373 8.07 -1.98 -26.91
C ASN A 373 8.50 -1.56 -25.49
N GLU A 374 7.76 -0.65 -24.86
CA GLU A 374 8.03 -0.24 -23.47
C GLU A 374 7.82 -1.39 -22.47
N ILE A 375 6.76 -2.20 -22.62
CA ILE A 375 6.55 -3.41 -21.79
C ILE A 375 7.75 -4.33 -21.92
N THR A 376 8.13 -4.63 -23.16
CA THR A 376 9.25 -5.52 -23.46
C THR A 376 10.54 -5.03 -22.81
N ILE A 377 10.83 -3.72 -22.89
CA ILE A 377 12.02 -3.12 -22.26
C ILE A 377 11.94 -3.19 -20.73
N ALA A 378 10.77 -2.95 -20.14
CA ALA A 378 10.58 -2.94 -18.70
C ALA A 378 10.57 -4.34 -18.06
N THR A 379 10.19 -5.37 -18.81
CA THR A 379 10.08 -6.76 -18.34
C THR A 379 11.24 -7.64 -18.78
N SER A 380 12.05 -7.20 -19.74
CA SER A 380 13.24 -7.94 -20.16
C SER A 380 14.22 -8.06 -18.99
N PRO A 381 14.71 -9.27 -18.68
CA PRO A 381 15.70 -9.43 -17.62
C PRO A 381 16.96 -8.62 -17.97
N PRO A 382 17.56 -7.89 -17.00
CA PRO A 382 18.73 -7.07 -17.24
C PRO A 382 19.91 -7.93 -17.70
N GLY A 383 20.24 -7.84 -18.99
CA GLY A 383 21.46 -8.41 -19.54
C GLY A 383 22.62 -7.47 -19.22
N GLN A 384 23.53 -7.87 -18.33
CA GLN A 384 24.63 -7.00 -17.85
C GLN A 384 25.42 -6.28 -18.96
N ALA A 385 25.56 -6.86 -20.15
CA ALA A 385 26.25 -6.24 -21.29
C ALA A 385 25.36 -5.37 -22.18
N ALA A 386 24.08 -5.72 -22.34
CA ALA A 386 23.11 -4.95 -23.13
C ALA A 386 22.66 -3.69 -22.38
N ASP A 387 22.58 -3.76 -21.05
CA ASP A 387 22.14 -2.65 -20.20
C ASP A 387 23.11 -1.47 -20.23
N ALA A 388 24.43 -1.69 -20.20
CA ALA A 388 25.38 -0.58 -20.17
C ALA A 388 25.30 0.29 -21.45
N LYS A 389 25.20 -0.36 -22.62
CA LYS A 389 25.05 0.33 -23.91
C LYS A 389 23.67 0.98 -24.04
N THR A 390 22.60 0.27 -23.65
CA THR A 390 21.24 0.81 -23.68
C THR A 390 21.09 2.00 -22.72
N ILE A 391 21.67 1.93 -21.53
CA ILE A 391 21.73 3.03 -20.56
C ILE A 391 22.53 4.20 -21.13
N ALA A 392 23.63 3.96 -21.83
CA ALA A 392 24.40 5.02 -22.47
C ALA A 392 23.58 5.74 -23.55
N VAL A 393 22.93 4.99 -24.45
CA VAL A 393 22.06 5.53 -25.49
C VAL A 393 20.87 6.28 -24.88
N ALA A 394 20.21 5.69 -23.88
CA ALA A 394 19.09 6.33 -23.18
C ALA A 394 19.51 7.63 -22.48
N ARG A 395 20.72 7.67 -21.91
CA ARG A 395 21.29 8.90 -21.34
C ARG A 395 21.55 9.96 -22.41
N ASP A 396 22.02 9.57 -23.58
CA ASP A 396 22.24 10.51 -24.69
C ASP A 396 20.92 11.04 -25.26
N VAL A 397 19.94 10.17 -25.51
CA VAL A 397 18.58 10.59 -25.90
C VAL A 397 17.98 11.54 -24.85
N TRP A 398 18.10 11.20 -23.56
CA TRP A 398 17.63 12.07 -22.49
C TRP A 398 18.35 13.43 -22.49
N ARG A 399 19.67 13.45 -22.68
CA ARG A 399 20.45 14.69 -22.77
C ARG A 399 19.99 15.56 -23.93
N THR A 400 19.68 14.97 -25.08
CA THR A 400 19.21 15.69 -26.26
C THR A 400 17.81 16.25 -26.07
N VAL A 401 16.90 15.46 -25.49
CA VAL A 401 15.47 15.84 -25.39
C VAL A 401 15.18 16.74 -24.18
N TYR A 402 15.83 16.48 -23.05
CA TYR A 402 15.53 17.14 -21.77
C TYR A 402 16.72 17.92 -21.20
N GLY A 403 17.81 18.04 -21.96
CA GLY A 403 19.06 18.63 -21.51
C GLY A 403 19.88 17.70 -20.60
N ARG A 404 21.09 18.12 -20.25
CA ARG A 404 21.92 17.37 -19.29
C ARG A 404 21.15 17.22 -17.97
N PRO A 405 20.96 15.99 -17.46
CA PRO A 405 20.40 15.81 -16.12
C PRO A 405 21.18 16.71 -15.18
N ARG A 406 20.51 17.56 -14.39
CA ARG A 406 21.18 18.34 -13.36
C ARG A 406 22.12 17.40 -12.64
N ALA A 407 23.42 17.69 -12.69
CA ALA A 407 24.41 16.91 -11.98
C ALA A 407 24.09 17.09 -10.50
N ILE A 408 23.20 16.25 -9.97
CA ILE A 408 23.12 16.07 -8.55
C ILE A 408 24.42 15.36 -8.25
N GLN A 409 25.45 16.15 -7.96
CA GLN A 409 26.56 15.70 -7.14
C GLN A 409 25.93 15.30 -5.80
N ARG A 410 25.25 14.15 -5.78
CA ARG A 410 25.19 13.37 -4.56
C ARG A 410 26.65 12.99 -4.41
N ALA A 411 27.41 13.78 -3.66
CA ALA A 411 28.63 13.32 -3.04
C ALA A 411 28.35 11.88 -2.67
N ALA A 412 29.06 10.94 -3.29
CA ALA A 412 28.80 9.52 -3.12
C ALA A 412 28.65 9.33 -1.63
N ARG A 413 27.43 9.03 -1.14
CA ARG A 413 27.19 8.95 0.30
C ARG A 413 28.25 7.99 0.78
N GLN A 414 29.23 8.48 1.55
CA GLN A 414 30.40 7.70 1.93
C GLN A 414 29.98 6.47 2.75
N ASP A 415 28.75 6.48 3.23
CA ASP A 415 27.99 5.50 3.97
C ASP A 415 27.12 4.56 3.10
N LYS A 416 27.08 4.73 1.77
CA LYS A 416 26.43 3.77 0.86
C LYS A 416 27.37 2.57 0.65
N GLY A 417 27.14 1.51 1.41
CA GLY A 417 27.93 0.27 1.35
C GLY A 417 28.91 0.10 2.52
N LYS A 418 29.17 1.15 3.31
CA LYS A 418 29.78 0.97 4.63
C LYS A 418 28.73 0.36 5.55
N GLU A 419 29.00 -0.82 6.11
CA GLU A 419 28.23 -1.33 7.24
C GLU A 419 28.21 -0.22 8.28
N ARG A 420 27.03 0.38 8.52
CA ARG A 420 26.86 1.28 9.65
C ARG A 420 27.35 0.54 10.87
N SER A 421 28.22 1.17 11.65
CA SER A 421 28.67 0.60 12.93
C SER A 421 27.43 0.06 13.63
N LYS A 422 27.52 -1.19 14.10
CA LYS A 422 26.45 -1.90 14.82
C LYS A 422 26.20 -1.18 16.15
N GLY A 423 25.76 0.09 16.12
CA GLY A 423 25.26 0.79 17.27
C GLY A 423 24.18 -0.08 17.88
N LYS A 424 24.23 -0.20 19.22
CA LYS A 424 23.36 -1.04 20.06
C LYS A 424 22.03 -1.30 19.35
N ARG A 425 21.84 -2.55 18.87
CA ARG A 425 20.67 -2.99 18.07
C ARG A 425 19.44 -2.25 18.55
N SER A 426 18.99 -1.26 17.79
CA SER A 426 17.95 -0.36 18.28
C SER A 426 16.72 -1.21 18.63
N LYS A 427 16.07 -0.91 19.75
CA LYS A 427 14.83 -1.53 20.21
C LYS A 427 13.63 -1.20 19.30
N THR A 428 13.87 -0.99 18.00
CA THR A 428 12.85 -0.76 16.98
C THR A 428 12.03 -2.02 16.72
N LEU A 429 10.81 -1.84 16.20
CA LEU A 429 9.97 -2.96 15.75
C LEU A 429 10.70 -3.84 14.73
N GLY A 430 11.38 -3.24 13.75
CA GLY A 430 12.20 -3.98 12.79
C GLY A 430 13.32 -4.79 13.46
N GLY A 431 13.94 -4.23 14.51
CA GLY A 431 14.88 -4.95 15.36
C GLY A 431 14.25 -6.12 16.11
N PHE A 432 13.02 -5.97 16.62
CA PHE A 432 12.27 -7.03 17.27
C PHE A 432 11.94 -8.16 16.30
N PHE A 433 11.31 -7.87 15.16
CA PHE A 433 11.05 -8.85 14.10
C PHE A 433 12.33 -9.60 13.71
N LYS A 434 13.45 -8.89 13.53
CA LYS A 434 14.72 -9.53 13.17
C LYS A 434 15.21 -10.51 14.26
N ARG A 435 15.05 -10.18 15.55
CA ARG A 435 15.41 -11.09 16.65
C ARG A 435 14.47 -12.28 16.72
N ALA A 436 13.16 -12.05 16.75
CA ALA A 436 12.14 -13.10 16.76
C ALA A 436 12.35 -14.11 15.61
N ARG A 437 12.50 -13.61 14.38
CA ARG A 437 12.79 -14.44 13.19
C ARG A 437 14.08 -15.23 13.32
N ALA A 438 15.15 -14.58 13.80
CA ALA A 438 16.44 -15.25 13.94
C ALA A 438 16.35 -16.40 14.95
N ALA A 439 15.65 -16.19 16.06
CA ALA A 439 15.44 -17.21 17.09
C ALA A 439 14.61 -18.38 16.54
N VAL A 440 13.45 -18.12 15.94
CA VAL A 440 12.62 -19.18 15.32
C VAL A 440 13.39 -19.92 14.22
N THR A 441 14.09 -19.20 13.34
CA THR A 441 14.85 -19.82 12.24
C THR A 441 16.02 -20.66 12.74
N HIS A 442 16.70 -20.21 13.80
CA HIS A 442 17.79 -20.96 14.42
C HIS A 442 17.29 -22.32 14.91
N HIS A 443 16.21 -22.35 15.71
CA HIS A 443 15.68 -23.62 16.22
C HIS A 443 15.05 -24.49 15.13
N ALA A 444 14.28 -23.89 14.21
CA ALA A 444 13.63 -24.63 13.13
C ALA A 444 14.62 -25.31 12.18
N ARG A 445 15.83 -24.77 11.98
CA ARG A 445 16.88 -25.41 11.15
C ARG A 445 17.37 -26.74 11.72
N HIS A 446 17.33 -26.91 13.04
CA HIS A 446 17.69 -28.16 13.70
C HIS A 446 16.49 -29.10 13.85
N HIS A 447 15.28 -28.63 13.54
CA HIS A 447 14.05 -29.39 13.61
C HIS A 447 13.80 -30.16 12.31
N LYS A 448 13.86 -31.49 12.37
CA LYS A 448 13.64 -32.33 11.18
C LYS A 448 12.16 -32.67 11.06
N ILE A 449 11.57 -32.35 9.91
CA ILE A 449 10.24 -32.84 9.53
C ILE A 449 10.40 -33.97 8.51
N ARG A 450 9.52 -34.97 8.56
CA ARG A 450 9.55 -36.10 7.62
C ARG A 450 9.17 -35.67 6.21
N SER A 451 8.06 -34.94 6.10
CA SER A 451 7.56 -34.34 4.88
C SER A 451 6.71 -33.13 5.22
N ILE A 452 6.45 -32.25 4.24
CA ILE A 452 5.53 -31.12 4.44
C ILE A 452 4.11 -31.63 4.73
N GLN A 453 3.67 -32.68 4.04
CA GLN A 453 2.34 -33.26 4.25
C GLN A 453 2.17 -33.77 5.69
N GLN A 454 3.22 -34.38 6.26
CA GLN A 454 3.19 -34.84 7.64
C GLN A 454 3.00 -33.70 8.64
N VAL A 455 3.52 -32.50 8.37
CA VAL A 455 3.31 -31.33 9.26
C VAL A 455 1.82 -30.99 9.37
N GLY A 456 1.08 -31.07 8.27
CA GLY A 456 -0.37 -30.90 8.27
C GLY A 456 -1.08 -32.02 9.03
N TYR A 457 -0.71 -33.28 8.80
CA TYR A 457 -1.29 -34.42 9.51
C TYR A 457 -1.01 -34.39 11.02
N ASP A 458 0.19 -34.03 11.44
CA ASP A 458 0.58 -33.92 12.85
C ASP A 458 -0.19 -32.78 13.56
N ALA A 459 -0.63 -31.76 12.82
CA ALA A 459 -1.41 -30.65 13.35
C ALA A 459 -2.90 -31.02 13.54
N ALA A 460 -3.46 -31.88 12.68
CA ALA A 460 -4.89 -32.15 12.62
C ALA A 460 -5.51 -32.65 13.95
N PRO A 461 -4.90 -33.59 14.71
CA PRO A 461 -5.46 -34.01 16.00
C PRO A 461 -5.58 -32.87 17.01
N GLY A 462 -4.62 -31.94 17.02
CA GLY A 462 -4.66 -30.78 17.91
C GLY A 462 -5.68 -29.73 17.49
N ALA A 463 -5.99 -29.66 16.20
CA ALA A 463 -6.97 -28.75 15.62
C ALA A 463 -8.43 -29.22 15.77
N ALA A 464 -8.66 -30.51 16.02
CA ALA A 464 -9.99 -31.13 15.99
C ALA A 464 -11.04 -30.40 16.84
N ALA A 465 -10.66 -29.89 18.01
CA ALA A 465 -11.58 -29.21 18.94
C ALA A 465 -12.05 -27.82 18.48
N VAL A 466 -11.39 -27.23 17.47
CA VAL A 466 -11.71 -25.88 16.95
C VAL A 466 -12.02 -25.90 15.45
N TRP A 467 -12.03 -27.09 14.85
CA TRP A 467 -12.24 -27.26 13.42
C TRP A 467 -13.70 -26.96 13.05
N SER A 468 -13.92 -26.15 12.01
CA SER A 468 -15.24 -25.69 11.59
C SER A 468 -15.58 -26.10 10.16
N GLU A 469 -16.85 -26.01 9.78
CA GLU A 469 -17.31 -26.25 8.41
C GLU A 469 -16.62 -25.31 7.40
N LYS A 470 -16.36 -24.04 7.78
CA LYS A 470 -15.62 -23.10 6.93
C LYS A 470 -14.21 -23.60 6.60
N MET A 471 -13.58 -24.35 7.52
CA MET A 471 -12.26 -24.95 7.29
C MET A 471 -12.34 -26.15 6.35
N ASN A 472 -13.42 -26.95 6.41
CA ASN A 472 -13.68 -28.01 5.42
C ASN A 472 -13.86 -27.42 4.02
N ASN A 473 -14.71 -26.39 3.89
CA ASN A 473 -14.96 -25.74 2.60
C ASN A 473 -13.68 -25.17 1.97
N GLU A 474 -12.77 -24.62 2.79
CA GLU A 474 -11.46 -24.17 2.29
C GLU A 474 -10.55 -25.36 1.93
N LEU A 475 -10.56 -26.46 2.67
CA LEU A 475 -9.82 -27.68 2.29
C LEU A 475 -10.31 -28.24 0.97
N ASP A 476 -11.62 -28.31 0.76
CA ASP A 476 -12.23 -28.81 -0.47
C ASP A 476 -11.85 -27.92 -1.65
N PHE A 477 -11.93 -26.60 -1.48
CA PHE A 477 -11.46 -25.63 -2.47
C PHE A 477 -9.96 -25.82 -2.81
N LEU A 478 -9.11 -26.05 -1.80
CA LEU A 478 -7.68 -26.27 -2.01
C LEU A 478 -7.40 -27.61 -2.70
N ALA A 479 -8.19 -28.65 -2.42
CA ALA A 479 -8.10 -29.95 -3.07
C ALA A 479 -8.53 -29.87 -4.55
N GLU A 480 -9.62 -29.16 -4.84
CA GLU A 480 -10.06 -28.86 -6.22
C GLU A 480 -8.98 -28.08 -6.98
N THR A 481 -8.46 -27.01 -6.36
CA THR A 481 -7.36 -26.22 -6.95
C THR A 481 -6.12 -27.07 -7.22
N LEU A 482 -5.77 -27.98 -6.31
CA LEU A 482 -4.64 -28.91 -6.49
C LEU A 482 -4.89 -29.85 -7.68
N GLY A 483 -6.12 -30.38 -7.80
CA GLY A 483 -6.54 -31.23 -8.92
C GLY A 483 -6.43 -30.51 -10.26
N ASP A 484 -6.99 -29.31 -10.35
CA ASP A 484 -6.92 -28.47 -11.56
C ASP A 484 -5.49 -28.12 -11.95
N THR A 485 -4.66 -27.79 -10.95
CA THR A 485 -3.25 -27.43 -11.19
C THR A 485 -2.44 -28.65 -11.63
N ALA A 486 -2.70 -29.83 -11.05
CA ALA A 486 -2.07 -31.08 -11.46
C ALA A 486 -2.42 -31.42 -12.92
N VAL A 487 -3.71 -31.31 -13.30
CA VAL A 487 -4.18 -31.54 -14.67
C VAL A 487 -3.53 -30.55 -15.64
N SER A 488 -3.50 -29.26 -15.29
CA SER A 488 -2.89 -28.20 -16.10
C SER A 488 -1.39 -28.43 -16.34
N LEU A 489 -0.66 -28.89 -15.32
CA LEU A 489 0.75 -29.23 -15.45
C LEU A 489 0.98 -30.43 -16.39
N THR A 490 0.15 -31.48 -16.31
CA THR A 490 0.24 -32.61 -17.25
C THR A 490 -0.10 -32.22 -18.70
N VAL A 491 -1.06 -31.32 -18.93
CA VAL A 491 -1.45 -30.87 -20.27
C VAL A 491 -0.41 -29.89 -20.86
N SER A 492 0.10 -28.97 -20.04
CA SER A 492 1.17 -28.03 -20.41
C SER A 492 2.50 -28.71 -20.72
N GLN A 493 2.80 -29.85 -20.11
CA GLN A 493 4.04 -30.61 -20.35
C GLN A 493 3.95 -31.53 -21.57
N ALA A 494 2.77 -31.75 -22.16
CA ALA A 494 2.57 -32.72 -23.23
C ALA A 494 2.54 -32.12 -24.66
N GLU A 495 2.40 -30.79 -24.83
CA GLU A 495 2.17 -30.21 -26.16
C GLU A 495 3.30 -29.29 -26.69
N LYS A 496 4.12 -29.87 -27.57
CA LYS A 496 4.77 -29.33 -28.80
C LYS A 496 5.54 -27.98 -28.79
N GLN A 497 5.83 -27.35 -27.66
CA GLN A 497 6.72 -26.16 -27.62
C GLN A 497 7.92 -26.24 -26.66
N GLU A 498 8.11 -27.35 -25.93
CA GLU A 498 9.17 -27.47 -24.90
C GLU A 498 10.59 -27.28 -25.45
N ASP A 499 10.95 -27.92 -26.57
CA ASP A 499 12.33 -27.87 -27.09
C ASP A 499 12.71 -26.47 -27.59
N ALA A 500 11.77 -25.77 -28.23
CA ALA A 500 11.98 -24.41 -28.72
C ALA A 500 12.04 -23.40 -27.56
N PHE A 501 11.17 -23.55 -26.55
CA PHE A 501 11.14 -22.70 -25.36
C PHE A 501 12.39 -22.87 -24.49
N HIS A 502 12.82 -24.12 -24.26
CA HIS A 502 14.05 -24.45 -23.51
C HIS A 502 15.31 -23.93 -24.21
N ALA A 503 15.37 -24.05 -25.55
CA ALA A 503 16.46 -23.48 -26.35
C ALA A 503 16.49 -21.93 -26.28
N CYS A 504 15.32 -21.26 -26.28
CA CYS A 504 15.22 -19.81 -26.15
C CYS A 504 15.66 -19.28 -24.77
N ILE A 505 15.18 -19.89 -23.68
CA ILE A 505 15.54 -19.49 -22.30
C ILE A 505 17.06 -19.53 -22.09
N LEU A 506 17.72 -20.60 -22.55
CA LEU A 506 19.14 -20.78 -22.29
C LEU A 506 20.02 -20.09 -23.34
N GLY A 507 19.60 -20.01 -24.61
CA GLY A 507 20.36 -19.43 -25.72
C GLY A 507 20.54 -17.91 -25.66
N GLY A 508 19.69 -17.19 -24.92
CA GLY A 508 19.77 -15.72 -24.82
C GLY A 508 19.53 -14.99 -26.14
N GLN A 509 19.03 -15.71 -27.14
CA GLN A 509 18.54 -15.13 -28.38
C GLN A 509 17.06 -14.82 -28.19
N LEU A 510 16.72 -13.54 -28.09
CA LEU A 510 15.40 -13.05 -28.48
C LEU A 510 15.32 -13.18 -30.00
N LYS A 511 14.91 -14.34 -30.51
CA LYS A 511 14.36 -14.37 -31.87
C LYS A 511 13.06 -13.55 -31.81
N GLN A 512 12.98 -12.44 -32.55
CA GLN A 512 11.78 -11.59 -32.56
C GLN A 512 10.60 -12.24 -33.29
N PRO A 513 9.34 -11.84 -33.03
CA PRO A 513 8.82 -11.27 -31.79
C PRO A 513 7.85 -12.27 -31.15
N ASP A 514 8.25 -12.88 -30.04
CA ASP A 514 7.36 -13.71 -29.23
C ASP A 514 6.36 -12.83 -28.47
N PHE A 515 5.30 -12.44 -29.18
CA PHE A 515 4.04 -12.21 -28.52
C PHE A 515 3.38 -13.56 -28.29
N THR A 516 3.08 -13.87 -27.04
CA THR A 516 1.98 -14.80 -26.80
C THR A 516 0.69 -14.09 -27.25
N PRO A 517 -0.20 -14.74 -28.03
CA PRO A 517 -1.50 -14.19 -28.40
C PRO A 517 -2.27 -13.61 -27.19
N GLY A 518 -2.08 -14.20 -26.01
CA GLY A 518 -2.65 -13.74 -24.74
C GLY A 518 -2.21 -12.33 -24.32
N GLN A 519 -0.96 -11.92 -24.55
CA GLN A 519 -0.49 -10.57 -24.18
C GLN A 519 -1.08 -9.48 -25.09
N ALA A 520 -1.23 -9.79 -26.39
CA ALA A 520 -1.92 -8.89 -27.33
C ALA A 520 -3.41 -8.79 -27.01
N GLU A 521 -4.04 -9.90 -26.60
CA GLU A 521 -5.42 -9.94 -26.14
C GLU A 521 -5.61 -9.15 -24.84
N GLU A 522 -4.69 -9.27 -23.88
CA GLU A 522 -4.71 -8.53 -22.62
C GLU A 522 -4.59 -7.02 -22.85
N ALA A 523 -3.72 -6.58 -23.76
CA ALA A 523 -3.59 -5.18 -24.16
C ALA A 523 -4.90 -4.67 -24.80
N LYS A 524 -5.56 -5.46 -25.65
CA LYS A 524 -6.89 -5.16 -26.20
C LYS A 524 -7.95 -5.05 -25.10
N LYS A 525 -7.99 -6.00 -24.16
CA LYS A 525 -8.90 -5.99 -23.00
C LYS A 525 -8.71 -4.75 -22.13
N ARG A 526 -7.46 -4.32 -21.90
CA ARG A 526 -7.16 -3.08 -21.15
C ARG A 526 -7.64 -1.83 -21.87
N LYS A 527 -7.42 -1.74 -23.19
CA LYS A 527 -7.90 -0.62 -24.01
C LYS A 527 -9.44 -0.55 -24.00
N ALA A 528 -10.11 -1.70 -24.13
CA ALA A 528 -11.56 -1.80 -24.01
C ALA A 528 -12.05 -1.37 -22.62
N ARG A 529 -11.46 -1.90 -21.54
CA ARG A 529 -11.82 -1.55 -20.15
C ARG A 529 -11.60 -0.07 -19.84
N ALA A 530 -10.54 0.54 -20.40
CA ALA A 530 -10.28 1.97 -20.26
C ALA A 530 -11.37 2.82 -20.94
N LEU A 531 -11.86 2.37 -22.11
CA LEU A 531 -12.98 2.99 -22.81
C LEU A 531 -14.29 2.86 -22.02
N THR A 532 -14.58 1.68 -21.49
CA THR A 532 -15.78 1.43 -20.65
C THR A 532 -15.77 2.30 -19.40
N LEU A 533 -14.65 2.35 -18.66
CA LEU A 533 -14.52 3.23 -17.48
C LEU A 533 -14.66 4.71 -17.82
N GLN A 534 -14.32 5.12 -19.05
CA GLN A 534 -14.52 6.48 -19.52
C GLN A 534 -16.01 6.76 -19.76
N GLN A 535 -16.71 5.84 -20.41
CA GLN A 535 -18.16 5.92 -20.62
C GLN A 535 -18.91 5.94 -19.29
N GLU A 536 -18.60 5.01 -18.38
CA GLU A 536 -19.19 4.98 -17.03
C GLU A 536 -18.97 6.28 -16.25
N ARG A 537 -17.78 6.89 -16.38
CA ARG A 537 -17.49 8.18 -15.74
C ARG A 537 -18.24 9.34 -16.38
N ALA A 538 -18.41 9.32 -17.71
CA ALA A 538 -19.20 10.30 -18.42
C ALA A 538 -20.67 10.18 -18.00
N GLU A 539 -21.22 8.96 -18.00
CA GLU A 539 -22.58 8.66 -17.54
C GLU A 539 -22.78 8.98 -16.06
N GLN A 540 -21.81 8.70 -15.19
CA GLN A 540 -21.90 9.07 -13.78
C GLN A 540 -21.82 10.59 -13.60
N ALA A 541 -21.01 11.29 -14.39
CA ALA A 541 -20.96 12.75 -14.37
C ALA A 541 -22.26 13.36 -14.88
N GLU A 542 -22.87 12.76 -15.91
CA GLU A 542 -24.16 13.16 -16.47
C GLU A 542 -25.32 12.84 -15.52
N LYS A 543 -25.36 11.63 -14.95
CA LYS A 543 -26.31 11.27 -13.88
C LYS A 543 -26.17 12.21 -12.71
N ARG A 544 -24.95 12.59 -12.28
CA ARG A 544 -24.73 13.56 -11.20
C ARG A 544 -25.14 14.98 -11.57
N ARG A 545 -24.92 15.42 -12.82
CA ARG A 545 -25.52 16.67 -13.33
C ARG A 545 -27.04 16.63 -13.22
N ASN A 546 -27.64 15.47 -13.47
CA ASN A 546 -29.09 15.28 -13.44
C ASN A 546 -29.66 14.98 -12.03
N THR A 547 -28.84 14.56 -11.05
CA THR A 547 -29.25 14.22 -9.66
C THR A 547 -28.78 15.21 -8.60
N CYS A 548 -28.03 16.25 -8.96
CA CYS A 548 -27.90 17.42 -8.08
C CYS A 548 -29.24 18.17 -8.03
N SER A 549 -30.22 17.66 -7.27
CA SER A 549 -31.29 18.51 -6.78
C SER A 549 -30.64 19.46 -5.77
N PHE A 550 -30.33 20.67 -6.20
CA PHE A 550 -29.89 21.70 -5.27
C PHE A 550 -31.03 21.95 -4.29
N THR A 551 -30.80 21.65 -3.00
CA THR A 551 -31.69 22.17 -1.97
C THR A 551 -31.52 23.68 -2.03
N ALA A 552 -32.53 24.39 -2.56
CA ALA A 552 -32.48 25.83 -2.74
C ALA A 552 -31.92 26.49 -1.46
N VAL A 553 -30.80 27.20 -1.59
CA VAL A 553 -30.14 27.82 -0.45
C VAL A 553 -31.08 28.90 0.07
N ARG A 554 -31.67 28.66 1.23
CA ARG A 554 -32.60 29.60 1.85
C ARG A 554 -31.83 30.71 2.56
N LEU A 555 -32.26 31.95 2.34
CA LEU A 555 -31.81 33.10 3.12
C LEU A 555 -32.23 32.91 4.58
N CYS A 556 -31.25 32.93 5.48
CA CYS A 556 -31.45 32.81 6.91
C CYS A 556 -31.44 34.18 7.59
N ALA A 557 -32.31 34.36 8.60
CA ALA A 557 -32.40 35.58 9.38
C ALA A 557 -31.03 36.04 9.90
N GLY A 558 -30.65 37.28 9.58
CA GLY A 558 -29.45 37.93 10.10
C GLY A 558 -28.21 37.85 9.22
N GLN A 559 -28.25 37.13 8.09
CA GLN A 559 -27.15 37.10 7.12
C GLN A 559 -26.90 38.47 6.50
N LYS A 560 -25.63 38.82 6.29
CA LYS A 560 -25.23 40.11 5.74
C LYS A 560 -25.21 40.06 4.21
N CYS A 561 -25.93 40.97 3.56
CA CYS A 561 -26.00 41.08 2.11
C CYS A 561 -25.35 42.38 1.64
N TYR A 562 -24.50 42.29 0.61
CA TYR A 562 -23.97 43.43 -0.11
C TYR A 562 -24.53 43.45 -1.52
N PHE A 563 -25.10 44.59 -1.91
CA PHE A 563 -25.65 44.81 -3.24
C PHE A 563 -24.66 45.62 -4.06
N GLN A 564 -24.38 45.15 -5.29
CA GLN A 564 -23.58 45.91 -6.23
C GLN A 564 -24.23 47.28 -6.48
N PRO A 565 -23.45 48.38 -6.47
CA PRO A 565 -23.96 49.69 -6.85
C PRO A 565 -24.63 49.64 -8.23
N GLY A 566 -25.88 50.10 -8.34
CA GLY A 566 -26.68 50.04 -9.57
C GLY A 566 -27.86 49.06 -9.51
N ILE A 567 -27.85 48.10 -8.58
CA ILE A 567 -29.03 47.27 -8.31
C ILE A 567 -30.06 48.12 -7.54
N SER A 568 -31.34 48.07 -7.96
CA SER A 568 -32.42 48.89 -7.39
C SER A 568 -32.43 48.85 -5.85
N ASP A 569 -32.30 50.03 -5.22
CA ASP A 569 -32.40 50.20 -3.76
C ASP A 569 -33.68 49.58 -3.17
N ASN A 570 -34.73 49.47 -3.98
CA ASN A 570 -36.00 48.88 -3.58
C ASN A 570 -35.85 47.39 -3.25
N LEU A 571 -35.06 46.64 -4.02
CA LEU A 571 -34.82 45.21 -3.76
C LEU A 571 -34.08 45.01 -2.42
N GLY A 572 -33.11 45.88 -2.14
CA GLY A 572 -32.41 45.88 -0.85
C GLY A 572 -33.36 46.19 0.31
N ARG A 573 -34.25 47.19 0.16
CA ARG A 573 -35.23 47.56 1.19
C ARG A 573 -36.27 46.46 1.42
N GLU A 574 -36.76 45.82 0.37
CA GLU A 574 -37.70 44.70 0.47
C GLU A 574 -37.08 43.51 1.21
N ALA A 575 -35.83 43.17 0.89
CA ALA A 575 -35.11 42.10 1.58
C ALA A 575 -34.94 42.35 3.09
N VAL A 576 -34.69 43.61 3.47
CA VAL A 576 -34.58 44.03 4.89
C VAL A 576 -35.93 44.05 5.59
N ASN A 577 -36.98 44.55 4.93
CA ASN A 577 -38.32 44.67 5.50
C ASN A 577 -38.91 43.30 5.87
N MET A 578 -38.54 42.25 5.13
CA MET A 578 -38.92 40.88 5.47
C MET A 578 -38.12 40.27 6.64
N LYS A 579 -37.26 41.04 7.30
CA LYS A 579 -36.40 40.65 8.45
C LYS A 579 -35.49 39.44 8.20
N ARG A 580 -35.26 39.07 6.92
CA ARG A 580 -34.44 37.91 6.55
C ARG A 580 -32.95 38.25 6.47
N VAL A 581 -32.57 39.48 6.12
CA VAL A 581 -31.16 39.85 5.90
C VAL A 581 -30.79 41.21 6.48
N ARG A 582 -29.49 41.44 6.69
CA ARG A 582 -28.92 42.73 7.09
C ARG A 582 -28.13 43.32 5.92
N LEU A 583 -28.47 44.52 5.48
CA LEU A 583 -27.65 45.21 4.47
C LEU A 583 -26.33 45.65 5.08
N THR A 584 -25.23 45.33 4.41
CA THR A 584 -23.91 45.88 4.73
C THR A 584 -23.46 46.84 3.62
N ARG A 585 -22.88 47.97 4.01
CA ARG A 585 -22.23 48.91 3.09
C ARG A 585 -20.83 48.45 2.69
N ARG A 586 -20.28 47.45 3.39
CA ARG A 586 -18.93 46.93 3.18
C ARG A 586 -19.04 45.50 2.70
N TRP A 587 -18.62 45.26 1.45
CA TRP A 587 -18.65 43.93 0.83
C TRP A 587 -17.85 42.89 1.62
N ILE A 588 -16.82 43.32 2.36
CA ILE A 588 -15.97 42.44 3.16
C ILE A 588 -16.68 41.77 4.34
N GLU A 589 -17.82 42.31 4.73
CA GLU A 589 -18.65 41.75 5.80
C GLU A 589 -19.81 40.92 5.27
N ALA A 590 -19.95 40.78 3.96
CA ALA A 590 -21.11 40.14 3.35
C ALA A 590 -20.96 38.62 3.33
N ASP A 591 -22.06 37.94 3.66
CA ASP A 591 -22.25 36.51 3.44
C ASP A 591 -22.84 36.25 2.04
N TRP A 592 -23.60 37.23 1.52
CA TRP A 592 -24.24 37.21 0.21
C TRP A 592 -23.86 38.44 -0.62
N PHE A 593 -23.44 38.20 -1.85
CA PHE A 593 -23.03 39.19 -2.84
C PHE A 593 -24.07 39.19 -3.96
N VAL A 594 -24.87 40.25 -4.04
CA VAL A 594 -25.93 40.38 -5.05
C VAL A 594 -25.40 41.20 -6.21
N LEU A 595 -25.47 40.61 -7.41
CA LEU A 595 -25.01 41.18 -8.68
C LEU A 595 -26.19 41.40 -9.63
N GLU A 596 -26.04 42.32 -10.58
CA GLU A 596 -27.04 42.48 -11.64
C GLU A 596 -27.07 41.25 -12.56
N ARG A 597 -25.88 40.76 -12.97
CA ARG A 597 -25.71 39.53 -13.77
C ARG A 597 -24.42 38.80 -13.38
N ILE A 598 -24.52 37.48 -13.19
CA ILE A 598 -23.38 36.61 -12.83
C ILE A 598 -22.49 36.28 -14.05
N GLY A 599 -22.96 36.44 -15.29
CA GLY A 599 -22.21 36.06 -16.49
C GLY A 599 -20.80 36.66 -16.62
N ASP A 600 -20.52 37.75 -15.90
CA ASP A 600 -19.25 38.49 -15.91
C ASP A 600 -18.38 38.26 -14.64
N MET A 601 -18.45 37.07 -14.03
CA MET A 601 -17.72 36.81 -12.77
C MET A 601 -16.22 37.13 -12.83
N ALA A 602 -15.56 36.91 -13.97
CA ALA A 602 -14.12 37.11 -14.07
C ALA A 602 -13.71 38.59 -13.93
N THR A 603 -14.56 39.51 -14.38
CA THR A 603 -14.30 40.97 -14.44
C THR A 603 -14.82 41.72 -13.21
N GLN A 604 -15.45 41.03 -12.26
CA GLN A 604 -16.05 41.67 -11.09
C GLN A 604 -15.25 41.42 -9.81
N ASN A 605 -14.84 42.51 -9.13
CA ASN A 605 -14.15 42.44 -7.84
C ASN A 605 -14.98 41.74 -6.75
N LEU A 606 -16.31 41.79 -6.85
CA LEU A 606 -17.20 41.13 -5.91
C LEU A 606 -17.17 39.60 -6.02
N ALA A 607 -16.99 39.05 -7.23
CA ALA A 607 -16.82 37.61 -7.41
C ALA A 607 -15.50 37.14 -6.75
N TRP A 608 -14.45 37.95 -6.85
CA TRP A 608 -13.19 37.72 -6.14
C TRP A 608 -13.36 37.81 -4.63
N ALA A 609 -14.10 38.80 -4.12
CA ALA A 609 -14.41 38.89 -2.70
C ALA A 609 -15.15 37.64 -2.19
N ALA A 610 -16.21 37.22 -2.89
CA ALA A 610 -16.99 36.03 -2.55
C ALA A 610 -16.12 34.76 -2.58
N CYS A 611 -15.25 34.62 -3.59
CA CYS A 611 -14.31 33.53 -3.70
C CYS A 611 -13.29 33.48 -2.54
N LEU A 612 -12.72 34.63 -2.18
CA LEU A 612 -11.68 34.71 -1.14
C LEU A 612 -12.26 34.49 0.25
N LEU A 613 -13.34 35.22 0.58
CA LEU A 613 -13.98 35.22 1.89
C LEU A 613 -14.90 34.01 2.10
N GLY A 614 -15.38 33.40 1.02
CA GLY A 614 -16.51 32.48 1.06
C GLY A 614 -17.82 33.25 1.15
N GLY A 615 -18.89 32.69 0.59
CA GLY A 615 -20.19 33.33 0.54
C GLY A 615 -20.98 32.93 -0.68
N PHE A 616 -22.17 33.50 -0.83
CA PHE A 616 -23.08 33.22 -1.94
C PHE A 616 -23.04 34.39 -2.92
N LEU A 617 -22.76 34.11 -4.18
CA LEU A 617 -22.87 35.06 -5.27
C LEU A 617 -24.19 34.80 -5.98
N VAL A 618 -25.10 35.77 -5.95
CA VAL A 618 -26.45 35.64 -6.51
C VAL A 618 -26.73 36.76 -7.48
N ASP A 619 -27.54 36.49 -8.50
CA ASP A 619 -28.09 37.56 -9.33
C ASP A 619 -29.33 38.20 -8.66
N ALA A 620 -29.70 39.38 -9.15
CA ALA A 620 -30.83 40.13 -8.61
C ALA A 620 -32.16 39.35 -8.73
N THR A 621 -32.31 38.51 -9.76
CA THR A 621 -33.50 37.68 -9.99
C THR A 621 -33.65 36.61 -8.90
N TYR A 622 -32.56 35.92 -8.57
CA TYR A 622 -32.53 34.93 -7.50
C TYR A 622 -32.88 35.57 -6.18
N MET A 623 -32.32 36.75 -5.90
CA MET A 623 -32.60 37.49 -4.67
C MET A 623 -34.07 37.95 -4.61
N GLN A 624 -34.64 38.42 -5.73
CA GLN A 624 -36.07 38.78 -5.83
C GLN A 624 -36.97 37.60 -5.49
N ASP A 625 -36.74 36.43 -6.10
CA ASP A 625 -37.55 35.24 -5.87
C ASP A 625 -37.37 34.69 -4.43
N ALA A 626 -36.15 34.74 -3.89
CA ALA A 626 -35.85 34.32 -2.53
C ALA A 626 -36.49 35.24 -1.46
N VAL A 627 -36.61 36.54 -1.76
CA VAL A 627 -37.31 37.52 -0.93
C VAL A 627 -38.83 37.33 -1.07
N ALA A 628 -39.37 37.30 -2.29
CA ALA A 628 -40.80 37.13 -2.56
C ALA A 628 -41.40 35.82 -2.01
N GLY A 629 -40.56 34.83 -1.68
CA GLY A 629 -41.00 33.58 -1.11
C GLY A 629 -41.75 32.72 -2.12
N ASN A 630 -41.19 32.60 -3.33
CA ASN A 630 -41.82 31.95 -4.47
C ASN A 630 -42.43 30.57 -4.08
N PRO A 631 -43.76 30.39 -4.18
CA PRO A 631 -44.46 29.15 -3.79
C PRO A 631 -44.11 27.95 -4.68
N SER A 632 -43.51 28.16 -5.87
CA SER A 632 -43.04 27.06 -6.74
C SER A 632 -41.79 26.33 -6.23
N GLY A 633 -41.23 26.74 -5.10
CA GLY A 633 -40.15 26.03 -4.38
C GLY A 633 -38.73 26.30 -4.89
N GLU A 634 -38.55 26.67 -6.15
CA GLU A 634 -37.25 26.97 -6.76
C GLU A 634 -37.16 28.44 -7.20
N PRO A 635 -36.20 29.23 -6.69
CA PRO A 635 -35.99 30.61 -7.10
C PRO A 635 -35.43 30.66 -8.54
N ARG A 636 -35.97 31.58 -9.35
CA ARG A 636 -35.45 31.87 -10.70
C ARG A 636 -34.20 32.73 -10.58
N GLY A 637 -33.11 32.30 -11.20
CA GLY A 637 -31.84 33.02 -11.20
C GLY A 637 -30.66 32.09 -10.86
N VAL A 638 -29.46 32.65 -10.84
CA VAL A 638 -28.22 31.92 -10.58
C VAL A 638 -27.74 32.23 -9.16
N CYS A 639 -27.37 31.17 -8.43
CA CYS A 639 -26.69 31.25 -7.15
C CYS A 639 -25.43 30.39 -7.19
N VAL A 640 -24.29 30.96 -6.83
CA VAL A 640 -22.99 30.29 -6.78
C VAL A 640 -22.45 30.37 -5.36
N ALA A 641 -22.24 29.23 -4.71
CA ALA A 641 -21.71 29.18 -3.35
C ALA A 641 -20.19 28.98 -3.35
N PHE A 642 -19.44 29.91 -2.77
CA PHE A 642 -18.00 29.81 -2.59
C PHE A 642 -17.64 29.43 -1.14
N LYS A 643 -16.68 28.52 -0.95
CA LYS A 643 -15.97 28.39 0.33
C LYS A 643 -14.73 29.27 0.33
N ALA A 644 -14.46 29.86 1.48
CA ALA A 644 -13.34 30.76 1.72
C ALA A 644 -11.99 30.18 1.24
N ALA A 645 -11.46 30.68 0.12
CA ALA A 645 -10.11 30.33 -0.32
C ALA A 645 -9.06 30.71 0.75
N LEU A 646 -9.30 31.83 1.44
CA LEU A 646 -8.47 32.35 2.52
C LEU A 646 -8.39 31.42 3.74
N GLY A 647 -9.35 30.53 3.95
CA GLY A 647 -9.34 29.55 5.03
C GLY A 647 -8.23 28.50 4.89
N THR A 648 -7.51 28.50 3.77
CA THR A 648 -6.44 27.54 3.48
C THR A 648 -5.08 28.21 3.54
N LYS A 649 -4.12 27.65 4.27
CA LYS A 649 -2.78 28.24 4.40
C LYS A 649 -2.08 28.34 3.05
N ARG A 650 -1.79 29.57 2.61
CA ARG A 650 -1.09 29.86 1.35
C ARG A 650 -0.05 30.95 1.50
N ARG A 651 1.01 30.83 0.73
CA ARG A 651 2.00 31.87 0.47
C ARG A 651 1.72 32.43 -0.91
N VAL A 652 1.44 33.71 -0.99
CA VAL A 652 0.94 34.35 -2.20
C VAL A 652 1.98 35.36 -2.65
N TRP A 653 2.44 35.21 -3.89
CA TRP A 653 3.23 36.23 -4.54
C TRP A 653 2.40 36.83 -5.69
N CYS A 654 2.52 38.13 -5.89
CA CYS A 654 1.86 38.84 -6.98
C CYS A 654 2.92 39.62 -7.76
N SER A 655 2.90 39.54 -9.09
CA SER A 655 3.80 40.35 -9.94
C SER A 655 3.52 41.83 -9.74
N ALA A 656 4.51 42.69 -10.02
CA ALA A 656 4.35 44.13 -9.90
C ALA A 656 3.21 44.67 -10.78
N ARG A 657 3.01 44.12 -11.98
CA ARG A 657 1.90 44.48 -12.87
C ARG A 657 0.55 44.01 -12.31
N PHE A 658 0.48 42.82 -11.74
CA PHE A 658 -0.76 42.34 -11.12
C PHE A 658 -1.15 43.18 -9.89
N GLN A 659 -0.17 43.68 -9.12
CA GLN A 659 -0.42 44.56 -7.97
C GLN A 659 -1.09 45.90 -8.34
N GLN A 660 -1.01 46.32 -9.61
CA GLN A 660 -1.65 47.53 -10.12
C GLN A 660 -3.14 47.33 -10.45
N LEU A 661 -3.62 46.08 -10.47
CA LEU A 661 -5.02 45.78 -10.78
C LEU A 661 -5.95 46.02 -9.57
N ASP A 662 -7.20 46.37 -9.86
CA ASP A 662 -8.28 46.53 -8.88
C ASP A 662 -8.53 45.28 -8.02
N VAL A 663 -8.40 44.11 -8.64
CA VAL A 663 -8.53 42.81 -7.99
C VAL A 663 -7.47 42.60 -6.89
N TYR A 664 -6.27 43.15 -7.06
CA TYR A 664 -5.23 43.06 -6.03
C TYR A 664 -5.60 43.85 -4.78
N GLN A 665 -6.24 45.02 -4.92
CA GLN A 665 -6.72 45.79 -3.77
C GLN A 665 -7.79 45.00 -3.00
N THR A 666 -8.68 44.31 -3.72
CA THR A 666 -9.69 43.40 -3.14
C THR A 666 -9.01 42.25 -2.39
N MET A 667 -8.01 41.61 -3.00
CA MET A 667 -7.22 40.55 -2.36
C MET A 667 -6.49 41.05 -1.11
N ALA A 668 -5.86 42.22 -1.18
CA ALA A 668 -5.11 42.81 -0.08
C ALA A 668 -6.01 43.10 1.13
N ALA A 669 -7.20 43.66 0.89
CA ALA A 669 -8.21 43.90 1.92
C ALA A 669 -8.68 42.60 2.58
N CYS A 670 -8.84 41.53 1.79
CA CYS A 670 -9.26 40.21 2.26
C CYS A 670 -8.19 39.49 3.09
N VAL A 671 -6.94 39.48 2.63
CA VAL A 671 -5.84 38.75 3.27
C VAL A 671 -5.55 39.27 4.69
N GLY A 672 -5.87 40.54 4.96
CA GLY A 672 -5.76 41.15 6.29
C GLY A 672 -6.89 40.83 7.27
N GLN A 673 -7.95 40.13 6.85
CA GLN A 673 -9.10 39.83 7.73
C GLN A 673 -8.83 38.68 8.71
N ALA A 674 -9.54 38.71 9.84
CA ALA A 674 -9.56 37.61 10.79
C ALA A 674 -10.04 36.32 10.12
N GLY A 675 -9.24 35.25 10.24
CA GLY A 675 -9.51 33.96 9.60
C GLY A 675 -8.76 33.71 8.29
N SER A 676 -8.13 34.75 7.70
CA SER A 676 -7.23 34.56 6.57
C SER A 676 -5.96 33.82 6.99
N GLN A 677 -5.65 32.74 6.27
CA GLN A 677 -4.40 31.98 6.39
C GLN A 677 -3.44 32.26 5.22
N TRP A 678 -3.81 33.17 4.33
CA TRP A 678 -2.96 33.60 3.23
C TRP A 678 -1.93 34.60 3.76
N LYS A 679 -0.72 34.57 3.20
CA LYS A 679 0.35 35.53 3.51
C LYS A 679 1.03 35.96 2.23
N PHE A 680 1.05 37.26 1.97
CA PHE A 680 1.88 37.80 0.90
C PHE A 680 3.36 37.58 1.23
N VAL A 681 4.13 37.23 0.20
CA VAL A 681 5.58 37.02 0.26
C VAL A 681 6.23 37.64 -0.97
N ASP A 682 7.52 37.96 -0.88
CA ASP A 682 8.30 38.33 -2.05
C ASP A 682 8.59 37.11 -2.95
N LEU A 683 9.18 37.37 -4.12
CA LEU A 683 9.48 36.34 -5.11
C LEU A 683 10.52 35.33 -4.59
N GLU A 684 11.46 35.77 -3.76
CA GLU A 684 12.53 34.92 -3.25
C GLU A 684 11.97 33.90 -2.24
N ASP A 685 11.17 34.37 -1.28
CA ASP A 685 10.46 33.55 -0.30
C ASP A 685 9.46 32.61 -0.98
N PHE A 686 8.77 33.08 -2.03
CA PHE A 686 7.90 32.24 -2.86
C PHE A 686 8.69 31.07 -3.48
N CYS A 687 9.81 31.37 -4.14
CA CYS A 687 10.68 30.35 -4.76
C CYS A 687 11.25 29.38 -3.72
N ARG A 688 11.63 29.89 -2.54
CA ARG A 688 12.13 29.09 -1.41
C ARG A 688 11.07 28.12 -0.89
N GLU A 689 9.83 28.58 -0.73
CA GLU A 689 8.72 27.72 -0.30
C GLU A 689 8.40 26.67 -1.37
N ARG A 690 8.35 27.05 -2.66
CA ARG A 690 8.15 26.14 -3.81
C ARG A 690 9.16 24.99 -3.85
N GLY A 691 10.40 25.20 -3.38
CA GLY A 691 11.43 24.16 -3.31
C GLY A 691 11.14 23.02 -2.34
N LYS A 692 10.19 23.16 -1.41
CA LYS A 692 9.87 22.14 -0.40
C LYS A 692 9.00 21.01 -0.98
N ARG A 693 9.15 19.78 -0.48
CA ARG A 693 8.25 18.66 -0.82
C ARG A 693 6.79 19.05 -0.51
N ASN A 694 5.89 18.93 -1.49
CA ASN A 694 4.47 19.34 -1.48
C ASN A 694 4.16 20.85 -1.59
N ALA A 695 5.12 21.67 -2.03
CA ALA A 695 4.95 23.12 -2.04
C ALA A 695 4.06 23.70 -3.14
N SER A 696 3.84 22.98 -4.25
CA SER A 696 2.92 23.40 -5.32
C SER A 696 1.47 23.59 -4.84
N LEU A 697 1.12 23.00 -3.69
CA LEU A 697 -0.18 23.18 -3.04
C LEU A 697 -0.19 24.29 -1.99
N LYS A 698 0.96 24.87 -1.63
CA LYS A 698 1.09 25.87 -0.55
C LYS A 698 1.51 27.24 -1.04
N ALA A 699 2.02 27.36 -2.25
CA ALA A 699 2.47 28.61 -2.86
C ALA A 699 1.67 28.90 -4.13
N ILE A 700 1.15 30.12 -4.26
CA ILE A 700 0.38 30.61 -5.43
C ILE A 700 0.97 31.93 -5.91
N ALA A 701 1.11 32.08 -7.22
CA ALA A 701 1.56 33.26 -7.92
C ALA A 701 0.41 33.86 -8.73
N PHE A 702 0.21 35.17 -8.61
CA PHE A 702 -0.72 35.93 -9.44
C PHE A 702 0.02 36.87 -10.38
N VAL A 703 -0.29 36.79 -11.67
CA VAL A 703 0.38 37.53 -12.77
C VAL A 703 -0.66 38.06 -13.75
N THR A 704 -0.31 39.04 -14.59
CA THR A 704 -1.21 39.49 -15.66
C THR A 704 -1.27 38.47 -16.81
N ASP A 705 -2.28 38.55 -17.68
CA ASP A 705 -2.41 37.60 -18.80
C ASP A 705 -1.18 37.63 -19.72
N ASP A 706 -0.64 38.83 -20.02
CA ASP A 706 0.62 39.00 -20.77
C ASP A 706 1.84 38.34 -20.13
N GLU A 707 1.84 38.21 -18.79
CA GLU A 707 2.96 37.67 -18.02
C GLU A 707 2.84 36.15 -17.83
N GLN A 708 1.66 35.58 -18.09
CA GLN A 708 1.34 34.21 -17.71
C GLN A 708 2.27 33.19 -18.37
N GLU A 709 2.50 33.28 -19.68
CA GLU A 709 3.32 32.30 -20.39
C GLU A 709 4.75 32.26 -19.85
N SER A 710 5.36 33.44 -19.63
CA SER A 710 6.71 33.57 -19.10
C SER A 710 6.84 32.95 -17.71
N PHE A 711 5.94 33.33 -16.78
CA PHE A 711 5.97 32.77 -15.44
C PHE A 711 5.51 31.31 -15.38
N VAL A 712 4.67 30.83 -16.31
CA VAL A 712 4.33 29.40 -16.39
C VAL A 712 5.54 28.58 -16.81
N GLN A 713 6.40 29.08 -17.69
CA GLN A 713 7.65 28.40 -18.05
C GLN A 713 8.63 28.33 -16.86
N GLU A 714 8.74 29.41 -16.08
CA GLU A 714 9.66 29.49 -14.93
C GLU A 714 9.11 28.80 -13.66
N LEU A 715 7.86 29.10 -13.33
CA LEU A 715 7.18 28.73 -12.08
C LEU A 715 6.24 27.52 -12.22
N GLY A 716 5.93 27.09 -13.45
CA GLY A 716 5.06 25.95 -13.71
C GLY A 716 3.57 26.26 -13.63
N SER A 717 2.79 25.64 -14.52
CA SER A 717 1.36 25.93 -14.75
C SER A 717 0.42 25.69 -13.57
N ASN A 718 0.85 24.96 -12.54
CA ASN A 718 -0.03 24.59 -11.42
C ASN A 718 -0.09 25.63 -10.30
N CYS A 719 0.80 26.63 -10.29
CA CYS A 719 0.85 27.64 -9.25
C CYS A 719 0.77 29.07 -9.77
N VAL A 720 0.71 29.29 -11.09
CA VAL A 720 0.62 30.62 -11.70
C VAL A 720 -0.80 30.82 -12.20
N PHE A 721 -1.45 31.89 -11.72
CA PHE A 721 -2.81 32.23 -12.10
C PHE A 721 -2.88 33.68 -12.52
N THR A 722 -3.79 33.93 -13.45
CA THR A 722 -4.26 35.25 -13.86
C THR A 722 -5.63 35.50 -13.23
N ARG A 723 -6.18 36.69 -13.48
CA ARG A 723 -7.52 37.07 -13.02
C ARG A 723 -8.57 36.02 -13.43
N GLU A 724 -8.55 35.61 -14.70
CA GLU A 724 -9.56 34.71 -15.24
C GLU A 724 -9.30 33.25 -14.88
N THR A 725 -8.02 32.83 -14.95
CA THR A 725 -7.66 31.43 -14.75
C THR A 725 -7.82 30.98 -13.30
N PHE A 726 -7.72 31.88 -12.31
CA PHE A 726 -8.01 31.55 -10.91
C PHE A 726 -9.48 31.25 -10.67
N ILE A 727 -10.39 32.15 -11.10
CA ILE A 727 -11.84 31.98 -10.96
C ILE A 727 -12.31 30.75 -11.75
N THR A 728 -11.83 30.59 -12.99
CA THR A 728 -12.13 29.42 -13.81
C THR A 728 -11.66 28.13 -13.15
N LYS A 729 -10.48 28.15 -12.49
CA LYS A 729 -9.97 26.98 -11.78
C LYS A 729 -10.88 26.60 -10.62
N LEU A 730 -11.34 27.57 -9.83
CA LEU A 730 -12.23 27.33 -8.71
C LEU A 730 -13.63 26.87 -9.15
N ALA A 731 -14.15 27.43 -10.23
CA ALA A 731 -15.42 26.99 -10.83
C ALA A 731 -15.37 25.54 -11.36
N ARG A 732 -14.20 25.07 -11.80
CA ARG A 732 -14.02 23.70 -12.35
C ARG A 732 -13.67 22.64 -11.29
N MET A 733 -13.54 23.00 -10.02
CA MET A 733 -13.03 22.11 -8.97
C MET A 733 -14.15 21.34 -8.24
N ASP A 734 -14.10 20.00 -8.27
CA ASP A 734 -15.07 19.10 -7.60
C ASP A 734 -15.07 19.26 -6.06
N VAL A 735 -16.28 19.24 -5.47
CA VAL A 735 -16.60 19.42 -4.05
C VAL A 735 -15.85 18.46 -3.12
N LYS A 736 -15.46 17.27 -3.61
CA LYS A 736 -14.89 16.21 -2.76
C LYS A 736 -13.36 16.16 -2.67
N HIS A 737 -12.61 16.96 -3.43
CA HIS A 737 -11.17 16.70 -3.61
C HIS A 737 -10.19 17.90 -3.53
N THR A 738 -10.57 19.08 -3.03
CA THR A 738 -9.75 20.28 -3.29
C THR A 738 -9.27 21.07 -2.07
N THR A 739 -8.08 21.66 -2.26
CA THR A 739 -7.28 22.36 -1.26
C THR A 739 -7.42 23.89 -1.34
N LEU A 740 -8.14 24.47 -2.33
CA LEU A 740 -8.10 25.90 -2.70
C LEU A 740 -9.40 26.69 -2.43
N GLY A 741 -10.36 26.14 -1.69
CA GLY A 741 -11.73 26.67 -1.62
C GLY A 741 -12.64 26.01 -2.66
N VAL A 742 -13.95 26.01 -2.41
CA VAL A 742 -14.97 25.24 -3.15
C VAL A 742 -15.87 26.20 -3.92
N CYS A 743 -16.38 25.78 -5.07
CA CYS A 743 -17.52 26.40 -5.75
C CYS A 743 -18.63 25.34 -5.84
N GLY A 744 -19.81 25.62 -5.33
CA GLY A 744 -21.04 24.85 -5.56
C GLY A 744 -21.93 25.66 -6.48
N LEU A 745 -22.09 25.20 -7.73
CA LEU A 745 -23.12 25.65 -8.65
C LEU A 745 -24.39 24.85 -8.39
#